data_AF-M9MGA6-F1
#
_entry.id   AF-M9MGA6-F1
#
_cell.length_a   1.000
_cell.length_b   1.000
_cell.length_c   1.000
_cell.angle_alpha   90.00
_cell.angle_beta   90.00
_cell.angle_gamma   90.00
#
_symmetry.space_group_name_H-M   'P 1'
#
loop_
_entity.id
_entity.type
_entity.pdbx_description
1 polymer ?
#
loop_
_entity_poly.entity_id
_entity_poly.type
_entity_poly.pdbx_seq_one_letter_code
_entity_poly.pdbx_strand_id
1 'polypeptide(L)'
;MFGVPVQQLPSAWLAAVTSPTCAWSASIAVLLCLVPPARALTVRILCEVYSAVVHRPFVSAPIAFLFSAKDGPLPKSDSLWSRLQAATTLQWRAKHAGLRHERHIDWTQPDQPQEGDMIEAWDRIAEWDSACFHPHKLEQLRRFGDSLADDALARLDLLPAVEPPSTDTLRRIFDEASKQVPGSDQPTECRTFWQSIDRRPPPGAGALGLDWYRSQYNPEEVQGLPHWPQHPSSNQKEPVASLPVWSPSGSECIDAGNGLEELRAEAEIIRRGQDVFYRYAGPILTVLLHFSLAGGFASPRITEVLKQTAYLVPSSASVPGQDMPKSASASLPTIEDLRRVFKADKARADRTWDRLLETTQFVLDVMEHADSLHPPSSPAATPARATTSSEDQAASSSSPESGGDGWQSAVRVRLLHANVRRRVLKMAERRKASSSPGGQAIYDVEKNGVPINQEDLLGTLCAFSSAPLAMLQKIGITPTAQEREDYIALWRHVGFYMGIEPPLLRRAFKDAHTADRTLWCTILHLFSKVEVLDSQAVGGKGSSGPRMQGPTIPVLIACADRPPFHTPLSAHVAIARRLIGKSLADALALPASSAKREVLTDIAFLGMRVPIAFGSIYPRRSWERRRLQLARPLLRRLIVFSFGDKRTKFEMPPHQGAAAAEAAAAAESRPTEGERVNVQTQSRNHQEVPVDKEANLQLVRQWRWLMREMIAVMAASALLVVAGAAAACYRLFASSQSGK
;
A
#
# COMPACT_ATOMS: atom_id res chain seq x y z
N MET A 1 -18.79 -56.66 24.25
CA MET A 1 -20.11 -56.19 23.81
C MET A 1 -19.85 -55.22 22.65
N PHE A 2 -20.10 -55.50 21.37
CA PHE A 2 -21.15 -56.27 20.76
C PHE A 2 -20.63 -56.92 19.46
N GLY A 3 -20.86 -58.24 19.32
CA GLY A 3 -20.94 -58.88 18.02
C GLY A 3 -22.39 -58.78 17.56
N VAL A 4 -22.64 -58.01 16.51
CA VAL A 4 -23.91 -58.06 15.77
C VAL A 4 -23.62 -58.81 14.46
N PRO A 5 -24.28 -59.93 14.19
CA PRO A 5 -24.15 -60.63 12.92
C PRO A 5 -24.72 -59.75 11.80
N VAL A 6 -24.04 -59.73 10.64
CA VAL A 6 -24.39 -58.93 9.44
C VAL A 6 -25.87 -59.13 9.00
N GLN A 7 -26.50 -60.22 9.43
CA GLN A 7 -27.92 -60.54 9.18
C GLN A 7 -28.93 -59.69 9.98
N GLN A 8 -28.50 -58.84 10.93
CA GLN A 8 -29.37 -57.93 11.69
C GLN A 8 -29.29 -56.46 11.25
N LEU A 9 -28.59 -56.14 10.16
CA LEU A 9 -28.72 -54.83 9.53
C LEU A 9 -30.11 -54.74 8.86
N PRO A 10 -30.90 -53.68 9.09
CA PRO A 10 -32.21 -53.53 8.45
C PRO A 10 -32.05 -53.67 6.93
N SER A 11 -32.88 -54.48 6.28
CA SER A 11 -32.86 -54.70 4.82
C SER A 11 -32.90 -53.40 4.01
N ALA A 12 -33.44 -52.33 4.59
CA ALA A 12 -33.43 -50.98 4.04
C ALA A 12 -32.02 -50.35 3.91
N TRP A 13 -31.09 -50.66 4.81
CA TRP A 13 -29.70 -50.18 4.74
C TRP A 13 -28.93 -50.86 3.62
N LEU A 14 -29.06 -52.19 3.48
CA LEU A 14 -28.47 -52.94 2.38
C LEU A 14 -29.04 -52.49 1.02
N ALA A 15 -30.36 -52.26 0.94
CA ALA A 15 -31.01 -51.77 -0.28
C ALA A 15 -30.57 -50.33 -0.68
N ALA A 16 -30.30 -49.46 0.29
CA ALA A 16 -29.80 -48.11 0.04
C ALA A 16 -28.34 -48.11 -0.48
N VAL A 17 -27.49 -48.99 0.06
CA VAL A 17 -26.09 -49.13 -0.38
C VAL A 17 -26.00 -49.81 -1.76
N THR A 18 -26.94 -50.68 -2.12
CA THR A 18 -26.98 -51.34 -3.44
C THR A 18 -27.70 -50.55 -4.53
N SER A 19 -28.14 -49.32 -4.28
CA SER A 19 -28.67 -48.49 -5.36
C SER A 19 -27.57 -48.25 -6.41
N PRO A 20 -27.87 -48.36 -7.71
CA PRO A 20 -26.87 -48.15 -8.76
C PRO A 20 -26.19 -46.79 -8.60
N THR A 21 -26.91 -45.76 -8.16
CA THR A 21 -26.37 -44.44 -7.81
C THR A 21 -25.30 -44.47 -6.72
N CYS A 22 -25.50 -45.23 -5.63
CA CYS A 22 -24.49 -45.38 -4.57
C CYS A 22 -23.28 -46.18 -5.07
N ALA A 23 -23.48 -47.26 -5.82
CA ALA A 23 -22.39 -48.05 -6.39
C ALA A 23 -21.53 -47.23 -7.36
N TRP A 24 -22.14 -46.48 -8.29
CA TRP A 24 -21.43 -45.58 -9.21
C TRP A 24 -20.67 -44.48 -8.47
N SER A 25 -21.30 -43.84 -7.46
CA SER A 25 -20.62 -42.80 -6.67
C SER A 25 -19.45 -43.33 -5.84
N ALA A 26 -19.54 -44.56 -5.29
CA ALA A 26 -18.44 -45.23 -4.60
C ALA A 26 -17.31 -45.60 -5.57
N SER A 27 -17.63 -46.16 -6.74
CA SER A 27 -16.63 -46.46 -7.78
C SER A 27 -15.94 -45.20 -8.31
N ILE A 28 -16.68 -44.10 -8.51
CA ILE A 28 -16.12 -42.80 -8.89
C ILE A 28 -15.23 -42.26 -7.76
N ALA A 29 -15.66 -42.33 -6.50
CA ALA A 29 -14.85 -41.89 -5.36
C ALA A 29 -13.55 -42.69 -5.25
N VAL A 30 -13.59 -44.01 -5.44
CA VAL A 30 -12.42 -44.89 -5.46
C VAL A 30 -11.49 -44.55 -6.63
N LEU A 31 -12.01 -44.33 -7.83
CA LEU A 31 -11.25 -43.87 -9.01
C LEU A 31 -10.56 -42.51 -8.75
N LEU A 32 -11.27 -41.57 -8.13
CA LEU A 32 -10.75 -40.25 -7.76
C LEU A 32 -9.69 -40.31 -6.65
N CYS A 33 -9.77 -41.29 -5.74
CA CYS A 33 -8.79 -41.48 -4.67
C CYS A 33 -7.54 -42.23 -5.13
N LEU A 34 -7.70 -43.27 -5.96
CA LEU A 34 -6.62 -44.23 -6.27
C LEU A 34 -5.92 -43.99 -7.61
N VAL A 35 -6.49 -43.20 -8.53
CA VAL A 35 -5.90 -42.95 -9.86
C VAL A 35 -5.43 -41.49 -9.97
N PRO A 36 -4.12 -41.20 -9.81
CA PRO A 36 -3.58 -39.84 -9.85
C PRO A 36 -3.97 -39.00 -11.08
N PRO A 37 -3.95 -39.53 -12.32
CA PRO A 37 -4.35 -38.74 -13.49
C PRO A 37 -5.85 -38.43 -13.51
N ALA A 38 -6.72 -39.37 -13.10
CA ALA A 38 -8.16 -39.15 -13.00
C ALA A 38 -8.49 -38.08 -11.94
N ARG A 39 -7.79 -38.13 -10.79
CA ARG A 39 -7.85 -37.09 -9.75
C ARG A 39 -7.41 -35.72 -10.28
N ALA A 40 -6.29 -35.66 -11.00
CA ALA A 40 -5.76 -34.42 -11.55
C ALA A 40 -6.69 -33.78 -12.59
N LEU A 41 -7.26 -34.60 -13.49
CA LEU A 41 -8.24 -34.15 -14.48
C LEU A 41 -9.51 -33.63 -13.80
N THR A 42 -10.02 -34.34 -12.80
CA THR A 42 -11.23 -33.93 -12.06
C THR A 42 -11.01 -32.62 -11.32
N VAL A 43 -9.88 -32.47 -10.61
CA VAL A 43 -9.52 -31.22 -9.95
C VAL A 43 -9.42 -30.09 -10.98
N ARG A 44 -8.82 -30.33 -12.15
CA ARG A 44 -8.75 -29.34 -13.22
C ARG A 44 -10.14 -28.91 -13.69
N ILE A 45 -11.03 -29.86 -13.98
CA ILE A 45 -12.40 -29.57 -14.42
C ILE A 45 -13.15 -28.78 -13.34
N LEU A 46 -13.08 -29.20 -12.07
CA LEU A 46 -13.71 -28.49 -10.95
C LEU A 46 -13.18 -27.07 -10.82
N CYS A 47 -11.87 -26.85 -10.95
CA CYS A 47 -11.28 -25.52 -10.94
C CYS A 47 -11.77 -24.68 -12.11
N GLU A 48 -11.82 -25.21 -13.34
CA GLU A 48 -12.33 -24.48 -14.51
C GLU A 48 -13.81 -24.11 -14.36
N VAL A 49 -14.64 -25.03 -13.88
CA VAL A 49 -16.06 -24.78 -13.59
C VAL A 49 -16.19 -23.72 -12.49
N TYR A 50 -15.44 -23.85 -11.39
CA TYR A 50 -15.44 -22.86 -10.32
C TYR A 50 -15.03 -21.48 -10.84
N SER A 51 -13.92 -21.39 -11.58
CA SER A 51 -13.46 -20.12 -12.14
C SER A 51 -14.43 -19.54 -13.15
N ALA A 52 -15.09 -20.38 -13.96
CA ALA A 52 -16.11 -19.93 -14.91
C ALA A 52 -17.38 -19.43 -14.21
N VAL A 53 -17.74 -19.97 -13.04
CA VAL A 53 -18.95 -19.57 -12.30
C VAL A 53 -18.68 -18.40 -11.35
N VAL A 54 -17.54 -18.40 -10.66
CA VAL A 54 -17.22 -17.44 -9.59
C VAL A 54 -16.46 -16.22 -10.12
N HIS A 55 -15.61 -16.39 -11.14
CA HIS A 55 -14.71 -15.33 -11.63
C HIS A 55 -15.04 -14.81 -13.03
N ARG A 56 -15.74 -15.56 -13.89
CA ARG A 56 -16.05 -15.13 -15.27
C ARG A 56 -17.35 -14.33 -15.46
N PRO A 57 -18.42 -14.42 -14.63
CA PRO A 57 -19.53 -13.49 -14.74
C PRO A 57 -19.34 -12.36 -13.73
N PHE A 58 -19.76 -11.15 -14.10
CA PHE A 58 -19.66 -9.89 -13.34
C PHE A 58 -18.34 -9.13 -13.47
N VAL A 59 -18.14 -8.58 -14.67
CA VAL A 59 -17.38 -7.33 -14.91
C VAL A 59 -17.86 -6.18 -13.97
N SER A 60 -18.99 -6.35 -13.29
CA SER A 60 -19.63 -5.38 -12.39
C SER A 60 -19.80 -5.92 -10.96
N ALA A 61 -18.78 -6.55 -10.38
CA ALA A 61 -18.81 -6.91 -8.96
C ALA A 61 -18.96 -5.64 -8.09
N PRO A 62 -19.66 -5.66 -6.94
CA PRO A 62 -19.86 -4.45 -6.13
C PRO A 62 -18.56 -3.74 -5.75
N ILE A 63 -17.50 -4.51 -5.53
CA ILE A 63 -16.12 -4.05 -5.23
C ILE A 63 -15.44 -3.29 -6.37
N ALA A 64 -16.02 -3.28 -7.57
CA ALA A 64 -15.58 -2.47 -8.71
C ALA A 64 -16.17 -1.06 -8.69
N PHE A 65 -17.13 -0.78 -7.80
CA PHE A 65 -17.78 0.52 -7.70
C PHE A 65 -17.29 1.31 -6.47
N LEU A 66 -16.95 2.58 -6.68
CA LEU A 66 -16.66 3.55 -5.64
C LEU A 66 -17.80 4.59 -5.67
N PHE A 67 -18.76 4.49 -4.74
CA PHE A 67 -19.97 5.33 -4.69
C PHE A 67 -19.87 6.50 -3.70
N SER A 68 -20.74 7.49 -3.93
CA SER A 68 -20.93 8.76 -3.22
C SER A 68 -21.26 8.67 -1.73
N ALA A 69 -21.05 9.82 -1.06
CA ALA A 69 -21.15 10.20 0.35
C ALA A 69 -22.35 9.72 1.19
N LYS A 70 -23.27 8.90 0.65
CA LYS A 70 -24.36 8.29 1.43
C LYS A 70 -23.88 7.00 2.09
N ASP A 71 -23.44 7.11 3.35
CA ASP A 71 -23.30 6.13 4.47
C ASP A 71 -23.66 4.64 4.22
N GLY A 72 -23.17 4.07 3.13
CA GLY A 72 -23.34 2.67 2.83
C GLY A 72 -21.98 2.08 2.54
N PRO A 73 -21.42 1.17 3.37
CA PRO A 73 -20.55 0.18 2.78
C PRO A 73 -21.30 -0.43 1.59
N LEU A 74 -20.58 -0.80 0.53
CA LEU A 74 -21.13 -1.61 -0.57
C LEU A 74 -22.15 -2.60 0.00
N PRO A 75 -23.37 -2.73 -0.58
CA PRO A 75 -24.40 -3.62 -0.06
C PRO A 75 -23.77 -4.94 0.38
N LYS A 76 -24.04 -5.34 1.64
CA LYS A 76 -23.33 -6.43 2.33
C LYS A 76 -23.13 -7.61 1.39
N SER A 77 -21.89 -7.86 1.02
CA SER A 77 -21.50 -8.89 0.05
C SER A 77 -21.34 -10.28 0.68
N ASP A 78 -21.96 -10.49 1.84
CA ASP A 78 -21.73 -11.68 2.66
C ASP A 78 -22.27 -12.96 2.01
N SER A 79 -23.22 -12.84 1.06
CA SER A 79 -23.78 -13.95 0.31
C SER A 79 -23.59 -13.79 -1.21
N LEU A 80 -23.59 -14.91 -1.93
CA LEU A 80 -23.57 -14.90 -3.40
C LEU A 80 -24.79 -14.14 -3.97
N TRP A 81 -25.96 -14.29 -3.34
CA TRP A 81 -27.19 -13.62 -3.78
C TRP A 81 -27.12 -12.10 -3.58
N SER A 82 -26.64 -11.63 -2.43
CA SER A 82 -26.49 -10.21 -2.18
C SER A 82 -25.45 -9.56 -3.09
N ARG A 83 -24.36 -10.28 -3.43
CA ARG A 83 -23.40 -9.84 -4.46
C ARG A 83 -24.04 -9.70 -5.84
N LEU A 84 -24.86 -10.68 -6.23
CA LEU A 84 -25.55 -10.66 -7.51
C LEU A 84 -26.55 -9.49 -7.58
N GLN A 85 -27.37 -9.33 -6.54
CA GLN A 85 -28.35 -8.24 -6.43
C GLN A 85 -27.65 -6.87 -6.41
N ALA A 86 -26.55 -6.75 -5.67
CA ALA A 86 -25.74 -5.55 -5.66
C ALA A 86 -25.14 -5.25 -7.03
N ALA A 87 -24.47 -6.23 -7.65
CA ALA A 87 -23.87 -6.08 -8.98
C ALA A 87 -24.90 -5.58 -10.01
N THR A 88 -26.06 -6.20 -10.05
CA THR A 88 -27.15 -5.83 -10.96
C THR A 88 -27.73 -4.44 -10.66
N THR A 89 -27.95 -4.11 -9.39
CA THR A 89 -28.47 -2.79 -8.99
C THR A 89 -27.48 -1.67 -9.32
N LEU A 90 -26.20 -1.87 -9.00
CA LEU A 90 -25.15 -0.88 -9.22
C LEU A 90 -24.89 -0.69 -10.71
N GLN A 91 -24.91 -1.78 -11.49
CA GLN A 91 -24.80 -1.70 -12.94
C GLN A 91 -26.01 -0.99 -13.57
N TRP A 92 -27.22 -1.28 -13.10
CA TRP A 92 -28.43 -0.59 -13.54
C TRP A 92 -28.35 0.92 -13.24
N ARG A 93 -27.94 1.30 -12.02
CA ARG A 93 -27.73 2.70 -11.62
C ARG A 93 -26.68 3.38 -12.47
N ALA A 94 -25.52 2.75 -12.67
CA ALA A 94 -24.45 3.31 -13.49
C ALA A 94 -24.92 3.55 -14.93
N LYS A 95 -25.62 2.57 -15.53
CA LYS A 95 -26.18 2.73 -16.88
C LYS A 95 -27.25 3.82 -16.96
N HIS A 96 -28.13 3.92 -15.95
CA HIS A 96 -29.17 4.96 -15.90
C HIS A 96 -28.59 6.37 -15.71
N ALA A 97 -27.53 6.50 -14.92
CA ALA A 97 -26.81 7.75 -14.71
C ALA A 97 -25.81 8.07 -15.84
N GLY A 98 -25.91 7.39 -16.99
CA GLY A 98 -25.08 7.67 -18.16
C GLY A 98 -23.61 7.29 -17.97
N LEU A 99 -23.32 6.03 -17.60
CA LEU A 99 -21.95 5.49 -17.51
C LEU A 99 -21.12 5.85 -18.75
N ARG A 100 -20.04 6.59 -18.55
CA ARG A 100 -19.07 6.93 -19.58
C ARG A 100 -17.72 6.33 -19.25
N HIS A 101 -17.00 5.89 -20.28
CA HIS A 101 -15.60 5.56 -20.13
C HIS A 101 -14.78 6.86 -20.12
N GLU A 102 -13.74 6.94 -19.30
CA GLU A 102 -12.94 8.16 -19.13
C GLU A 102 -12.42 8.75 -20.46
N ARG A 103 -12.04 7.89 -21.41
CA ARG A 103 -11.60 8.25 -22.77
C ARG A 103 -12.60 9.06 -23.59
N HIS A 104 -13.88 8.95 -23.26
CA HIS A 104 -14.94 9.66 -23.96
C HIS A 104 -15.27 11.01 -23.31
N ILE A 105 -14.57 11.37 -22.24
CA ILE A 105 -14.73 12.62 -21.52
C ILE A 105 -13.66 13.60 -22.03
N ASP A 106 -14.10 14.75 -22.54
CA ASP A 106 -13.19 15.84 -22.88
C ASP A 106 -12.89 16.65 -21.61
N TRP A 107 -11.82 16.26 -20.91
CA TRP A 107 -11.33 16.91 -19.70
C TRP A 107 -10.86 18.36 -19.90
N THR A 108 -10.86 18.87 -21.14
CA THR A 108 -10.54 20.28 -21.43
C THR A 108 -11.77 21.18 -21.41
N GLN A 109 -12.97 20.62 -21.58
CA GLN A 109 -14.21 21.40 -21.56
C GLN A 109 -14.53 21.88 -20.15
N PRO A 110 -15.02 23.12 -19.98
CA PRO A 110 -15.55 23.56 -18.71
C PRO A 110 -16.72 22.67 -18.27
N ASP A 111 -16.85 22.47 -16.96
CA ASP A 111 -17.97 21.77 -16.33
C ASP A 111 -18.18 20.32 -16.79
N GLN A 112 -17.13 19.68 -17.33
CA GLN A 112 -17.07 18.23 -17.54
C GLN A 112 -15.96 17.59 -16.72
N PRO A 113 -16.21 16.42 -16.11
CA PRO A 113 -17.52 15.77 -15.92
C PRO A 113 -18.37 16.49 -14.86
N GLN A 114 -19.69 16.29 -14.94
CA GLN A 114 -20.70 16.88 -14.05
C GLN A 114 -20.86 16.06 -12.76
N GLU A 115 -21.35 16.71 -11.72
CA GLU A 115 -21.68 16.03 -10.47
C GLU A 115 -22.76 14.96 -10.69
N GLY A 116 -22.51 13.75 -10.19
CA GLY A 116 -23.35 12.56 -10.37
C GLY A 116 -22.97 11.70 -11.58
N ASP A 117 -22.06 12.16 -12.46
CA ASP A 117 -21.63 11.37 -13.62
C ASP A 117 -20.95 10.07 -13.19
N MET A 118 -21.29 8.97 -13.84
CA MET A 118 -20.66 7.67 -13.57
C MET A 118 -19.53 7.42 -14.57
N ILE A 119 -18.31 7.28 -14.07
CA ILE A 119 -17.10 7.18 -14.89
C ILE A 119 -16.43 5.83 -14.69
N GLU A 120 -16.23 5.11 -15.79
CA GLU A 120 -15.46 3.87 -15.85
C GLU A 120 -14.00 4.16 -16.24
N ALA A 121 -13.07 3.66 -15.43
CA ALA A 121 -11.63 3.64 -15.71
C ALA A 121 -10.98 2.44 -15.01
N TRP A 122 -10.11 1.70 -15.72
CA TRP A 122 -9.35 0.57 -15.18
C TRP A 122 -10.19 -0.51 -14.44
N ASP A 123 -11.29 -0.95 -15.05
CA ASP A 123 -12.28 -1.89 -14.47
C ASP A 123 -12.97 -1.40 -13.19
N ARG A 124 -12.96 -0.09 -12.95
CA ARG A 124 -13.62 0.54 -11.79
C ARG A 124 -14.56 1.62 -12.24
N ILE A 125 -15.67 1.73 -11.55
CA ILE A 125 -16.67 2.76 -11.78
C ILE A 125 -16.70 3.67 -10.55
N ALA A 126 -16.55 4.97 -10.77
CA ALA A 126 -16.67 5.98 -9.72
C ALA A 126 -17.73 7.02 -10.12
N GLU A 127 -18.54 7.44 -9.15
CA GLU A 127 -19.40 8.61 -9.32
C GLU A 127 -18.55 9.88 -9.19
N TRP A 128 -18.68 10.82 -10.11
CA TRP A 128 -18.00 12.10 -10.05
C TRP A 128 -18.75 13.03 -9.09
N ASP A 129 -18.08 13.53 -8.07
CA ASP A 129 -18.67 14.44 -7.08
C ASP A 129 -17.70 15.55 -6.70
N SER A 130 -18.15 16.44 -5.82
CA SER A 130 -17.33 17.54 -5.33
C SER A 130 -16.02 17.10 -4.67
N ALA A 131 -15.85 15.84 -4.22
CA ALA A 131 -14.62 15.33 -3.61
C ALA A 131 -13.61 14.79 -4.63
N CYS A 132 -13.98 14.63 -5.90
CA CYS A 132 -13.07 14.25 -6.97
C CYS A 132 -12.04 15.35 -7.30
N PHE A 133 -10.83 14.93 -7.68
CA PHE A 133 -9.80 15.82 -8.23
C PHE A 133 -9.83 15.77 -9.76
N HIS A 134 -10.13 16.90 -10.37
CA HIS A 134 -10.01 17.09 -11.81
C HIS A 134 -8.55 16.88 -12.26
N PRO A 135 -8.29 16.17 -13.38
CA PRO A 135 -6.92 15.91 -13.87
C PRO A 135 -6.05 17.16 -13.99
N HIS A 136 -6.64 18.31 -14.37
CA HIS A 136 -5.94 19.59 -14.41
C HIS A 136 -5.34 20.01 -13.06
N LYS A 137 -6.00 19.72 -11.93
CA LYS A 137 -5.48 20.03 -10.58
C LYS A 137 -4.30 19.13 -10.23
N LEU A 138 -4.42 17.84 -10.52
CA LEU A 138 -3.33 16.88 -10.34
C LEU A 138 -2.12 17.24 -11.21
N GLU A 139 -2.35 17.70 -12.44
CA GLU A 139 -1.31 18.17 -13.35
C GLU A 139 -0.57 19.40 -12.80
N GLN A 140 -1.25 20.32 -12.10
CA GLN A 140 -0.61 21.47 -11.46
C GLN A 140 0.32 21.04 -10.32
N LEU A 141 -0.07 20.04 -9.52
CA LEU A 141 0.73 19.52 -8.40
C LEU A 141 2.12 19.01 -8.83
N ARG A 142 2.27 18.62 -10.11
CA ARG A 142 3.53 18.09 -10.67
C ARG A 142 4.69 19.08 -10.71
N ARG A 143 4.39 20.36 -10.53
CA ARG A 143 5.37 21.45 -10.53
C ARG A 143 5.97 21.71 -9.15
N PHE A 144 5.38 21.14 -8.10
CA PHE A 144 5.72 21.43 -6.71
C PHE A 144 6.45 20.25 -6.08
N GLY A 145 7.66 20.51 -5.57
CA GLY A 145 8.45 19.58 -4.76
C GLY A 145 8.20 19.76 -3.27
N ASP A 146 9.28 19.80 -2.49
CA ASP A 146 9.28 20.08 -1.04
C ASP A 146 10.39 21.08 -0.76
N SER A 147 10.08 22.37 -0.90
CA SER A 147 11.07 23.44 -0.82
C SER A 147 11.75 23.49 0.54
N LEU A 148 11.02 23.27 1.63
CA LEU A 148 11.59 23.26 2.98
C LEU A 148 12.72 22.24 3.12
N ALA A 149 12.52 21.01 2.64
CA ALA A 149 13.55 19.99 2.66
C ALA A 149 14.66 20.28 1.64
N ASP A 150 14.30 20.72 0.44
CA ASP A 150 15.24 21.00 -0.64
C ASP A 150 16.22 22.13 -0.26
N ASP A 151 15.73 23.19 0.37
CA ASP A 151 16.48 24.36 0.82
C ASP A 151 17.39 24.03 2.02
N ALA A 152 16.90 23.26 2.99
CA ALA A 152 17.71 22.82 4.12
C ALA A 152 18.90 21.96 3.67
N LEU A 153 18.69 21.07 2.70
CA LEU A 153 19.77 20.29 2.11
C LEU A 153 20.75 21.16 1.30
N ALA A 154 20.25 22.17 0.58
CA ALA A 154 21.10 23.12 -0.13
C ALA A 154 21.99 23.91 0.84
N ARG A 155 21.44 24.34 1.98
CA ARG A 155 22.20 24.99 3.04
C ARG A 155 23.30 24.08 3.62
N LEU A 156 22.99 22.80 3.87
CA LEU A 156 23.98 21.84 4.36
C LEU A 156 25.14 21.59 3.39
N ASP A 157 24.92 21.67 2.08
CA ASP A 157 25.96 21.50 1.06
C ASP A 157 26.97 22.66 1.03
N LEU A 158 26.60 23.83 1.57
CA LEU A 158 27.47 25.01 1.69
C LEU A 158 28.35 24.97 2.94
N LEU A 159 28.04 24.09 3.90
CA LEU A 159 28.79 23.98 5.15
C LEU A 159 30.08 23.15 4.96
N PRO A 160 31.12 23.41 5.76
CA PRO A 160 32.32 22.58 5.78
C PRO A 160 31.99 21.11 6.05
N ALA A 161 32.78 20.19 5.49
CA ALA A 161 32.68 18.78 5.82
C ALA A 161 32.90 18.57 7.32
N VAL A 162 32.06 17.74 7.94
CA VAL A 162 32.17 17.38 9.36
C VAL A 162 33.18 16.23 9.48
N GLU A 163 34.08 16.30 10.45
CA GLU A 163 34.98 15.19 10.82
C GLU A 163 34.59 14.66 12.21
N PRO A 164 34.24 13.35 12.34
CA PRO A 164 34.12 12.35 11.28
C PRO A 164 32.89 12.58 10.37
N PRO A 165 32.93 12.12 9.10
CA PRO A 165 31.82 12.31 8.17
C PRO A 165 30.56 11.60 8.65
N SER A 166 29.48 12.37 8.85
CA SER A 166 28.17 11.84 9.25
C SER A 166 27.21 11.70 8.06
N THR A 167 26.55 10.55 7.96
CA THR A 167 25.47 10.26 7.00
C THR A 167 24.08 10.63 7.53
N ASP A 168 23.95 10.92 8.83
CA ASP A 168 22.68 11.35 9.43
C ASP A 168 22.40 12.82 9.10
N THR A 169 21.67 13.02 8.01
CA THR A 169 21.31 14.35 7.51
C THR A 169 20.37 15.08 8.47
N LEU A 170 19.46 14.37 9.13
CA LEU A 170 18.54 14.97 10.09
C LEU A 170 19.32 15.54 11.29
N ARG A 171 20.29 14.76 11.80
CA ARG A 171 21.15 15.24 12.89
C ARG A 171 21.96 16.46 12.49
N ARG A 172 22.51 16.50 11.27
CA ARG A 172 23.25 17.66 10.76
C ARG A 172 22.37 18.91 10.65
N ILE A 173 21.13 18.77 10.20
CA ILE A 173 20.17 19.89 10.15
C ILE A 173 19.89 20.39 11.57
N PHE A 174 19.66 19.49 12.52
CA PHE A 174 19.44 19.86 13.93
C PHE A 174 20.65 20.60 14.53
N ASP A 175 21.86 20.08 14.35
CA ASP A 175 23.06 20.70 14.90
C ASP A 175 23.28 22.11 14.30
N GLU A 176 22.98 22.32 13.01
CA GLU A 176 23.04 23.65 12.40
C GLU A 176 21.91 24.57 12.87
N ALA A 177 20.68 24.06 12.96
CA ALA A 177 19.53 24.81 13.47
C ALA A 177 19.75 25.30 14.91
N SER A 178 20.45 24.52 15.73
CA SER A 178 20.76 24.83 17.13
C SER A 178 21.85 25.90 17.32
N LYS A 179 22.72 26.13 16.33
CA LYS A 179 23.79 27.16 16.43
C LYS A 179 23.30 28.59 16.29
N GLN A 180 22.14 28.80 15.69
CA GLN A 180 21.66 30.14 15.38
C GLN A 180 21.22 30.88 16.67
N VAL A 181 21.80 32.06 16.91
CA VAL A 181 21.57 32.84 18.14
C VAL A 181 20.13 33.40 18.16
N PRO A 182 19.43 33.40 19.31
CA PRO A 182 18.15 34.09 19.45
C PRO A 182 18.30 35.59 19.11
N GLY A 183 17.56 36.10 18.12
CA GLY A 183 17.55 37.52 17.74
C GLY A 183 18.13 37.88 16.37
N SER A 184 18.56 36.92 15.53
CA SER A 184 18.82 37.19 14.10
C SER A 184 17.50 37.40 13.34
N ASP A 185 17.41 38.43 12.48
CA ASP A 185 16.15 38.84 11.83
C ASP A 185 15.47 37.78 10.95
N GLN A 186 16.17 36.74 10.47
CA GLN A 186 15.55 35.65 9.69
C GLN A 186 16.09 34.26 10.09
N PRO A 187 15.21 33.24 10.26
CA PRO A 187 15.63 31.87 10.52
C PRO A 187 16.38 31.30 9.29
N THR A 188 17.45 30.54 9.54
CA THR A 188 18.14 29.79 8.48
C THR A 188 17.22 28.74 7.86
N GLU A 189 17.55 28.23 6.67
CA GLU A 189 16.78 27.19 6.00
C GLU A 189 16.75 25.89 6.83
N CYS A 190 17.88 25.53 7.46
CA CYS A 190 17.95 24.42 8.40
C CYS A 190 17.05 24.62 9.62
N ARG A 191 17.03 25.82 10.20
CA ARG A 191 16.12 26.15 11.32
C ARG A 191 14.66 26.13 10.90
N THR A 192 14.34 26.69 9.73
CA THR A 192 12.98 26.70 9.19
C THR A 192 12.48 25.27 8.93
N PHE A 193 13.31 24.41 8.32
CA PHE A 193 12.95 23.00 8.17
C PHE A 193 12.79 22.30 9.52
N TRP A 194 13.71 22.49 10.48
CA TRP A 194 13.58 21.89 11.82
C TRP A 194 12.27 22.30 12.50
N GLN A 195 11.94 23.60 12.51
CA GLN A 195 10.68 24.12 13.04
C GLN A 195 9.46 23.54 12.34
N SER A 196 9.57 23.15 11.06
CA SER A 196 8.48 22.54 10.30
C SER A 196 8.18 21.09 10.72
N ILE A 197 9.16 20.37 11.24
CA ILE A 197 9.04 18.94 11.61
C ILE A 197 8.99 18.72 13.12
N ASP A 198 9.58 19.61 13.91
CA ASP A 198 9.61 19.55 15.37
C ASP A 198 8.34 20.18 15.98
N ARG A 199 7.19 19.77 15.44
CA ARG A 199 5.86 20.22 15.84
C ARG A 199 4.80 19.21 15.39
N ARG A 200 3.59 19.34 15.95
CA ARG A 200 2.42 18.56 15.51
C ARG A 200 1.89 19.14 14.19
N PRO A 201 1.21 18.35 13.34
CA PRO A 201 0.65 18.87 12.10
C PRO A 201 -0.33 20.02 12.35
N PRO A 202 -0.39 21.02 11.45
CA PRO A 202 -1.31 22.15 11.62
C PRO A 202 -2.77 21.70 11.54
N PRO A 203 -3.73 22.51 12.04
CA PRO A 203 -5.12 22.12 12.18
C PRO A 203 -5.73 21.51 10.92
N GLY A 204 -6.32 20.32 11.06
CA GLY A 204 -6.97 19.58 9.96
C GLY A 204 -6.03 18.83 9.00
N ALA A 205 -4.72 19.03 9.09
CA ALA A 205 -3.72 18.29 8.30
C ALA A 205 -3.10 17.10 9.09
N GLY A 206 -3.42 16.98 10.38
CA GLY A 206 -3.00 15.88 11.25
C GLY A 206 -4.06 14.80 11.45
N ALA A 207 -3.95 14.02 12.54
CA ALA A 207 -4.95 13.00 12.84
C ALA A 207 -6.28 13.64 13.26
N LEU A 208 -6.22 14.79 13.94
CA LEU A 208 -7.40 15.61 14.18
C LEU A 208 -7.85 16.32 12.89
N GLY A 209 -9.08 16.03 12.48
CA GLY A 209 -9.71 16.68 11.32
C GLY A 209 -10.25 18.07 11.65
N LEU A 210 -10.62 18.83 10.62
CA LEU A 210 -11.18 20.18 10.80
C LEU A 210 -12.46 20.19 11.66
N ASP A 211 -13.24 19.11 11.67
CA ASP A 211 -14.46 19.04 12.49
C ASP A 211 -14.18 19.10 13.98
N TRP A 212 -13.04 18.55 14.44
CA TRP A 212 -12.61 18.68 15.83
C TRP A 212 -12.24 20.13 16.16
N TYR A 213 -11.49 20.81 15.28
CA TYR A 213 -11.14 22.21 15.50
C TYR A 213 -12.38 23.12 15.44
N ARG A 214 -13.36 22.85 14.57
CA ARG A 214 -14.64 23.58 14.54
C ARG A 214 -15.45 23.45 15.83
N SER A 215 -15.31 22.35 16.57
CA SER A 215 -16.01 22.18 17.85
C SER A 215 -15.31 22.90 19.01
N GLN A 216 -14.05 23.32 18.84
CA GLN A 216 -13.22 23.88 19.91
C GLN A 216 -12.87 25.36 19.70
N TYR A 217 -12.79 25.82 18.46
CA TYR A 217 -12.38 27.17 18.07
C TYR A 217 -13.51 27.91 17.34
N ASN A 218 -13.32 29.21 17.10
CA ASN A 218 -14.28 30.00 16.35
C ASN A 218 -14.39 29.45 14.90
N PRO A 219 -15.60 29.13 14.41
CA PRO A 219 -15.79 28.63 13.05
C PRO A 219 -15.16 29.51 11.95
N GLU A 220 -15.12 30.83 12.14
CA GLU A 220 -14.52 31.77 11.17
C GLU A 220 -12.99 31.59 11.06
N GLU A 221 -12.31 31.37 12.19
CA GLU A 221 -10.86 31.14 12.22
C GLU A 221 -10.50 29.82 11.52
N VAL A 222 -11.31 28.78 11.72
CA VAL A 222 -11.11 27.47 11.06
C VAL A 222 -11.41 27.56 9.56
N GLN A 223 -12.41 28.34 9.15
CA GLN A 223 -12.71 28.58 7.73
C GLN A 223 -11.61 29.41 7.04
N GLY A 224 -10.95 30.30 7.76
CA GLY A 224 -9.85 31.13 7.27
C GLY A 224 -8.56 30.36 6.96
N LEU A 225 -8.46 29.09 7.35
CA LEU A 225 -7.30 28.25 7.01
C LEU A 225 -7.12 28.13 5.48
N PRO A 226 -5.89 28.01 4.97
CA PRO A 226 -5.67 27.80 3.54
C PRO A 226 -6.27 26.47 3.05
N HIS A 227 -7.04 26.55 1.97
CA HIS A 227 -7.66 25.42 1.28
C HIS A 227 -7.23 25.40 -0.18
N TRP A 228 -6.78 24.23 -0.66
CA TRP A 228 -6.47 24.04 -2.06
C TRP A 228 -6.71 22.59 -2.50
N PRO A 229 -7.31 22.36 -3.69
CA PRO A 229 -7.97 23.36 -4.54
C PRO A 229 -9.36 23.75 -3.99
N GLN A 230 -9.84 24.93 -4.33
CA GLN A 230 -11.21 25.39 -4.00
C GLN A 230 -12.25 24.78 -4.93
N HIS A 231 -11.89 24.56 -6.21
CA HIS A 231 -12.72 23.91 -7.20
C HIS A 231 -12.10 22.57 -7.64
N PRO A 232 -12.03 21.57 -6.73
CA PRO A 232 -11.32 20.31 -6.92
C PRO A 232 -11.84 19.51 -8.11
N SER A 233 -13.15 19.42 -8.28
CA SER A 233 -13.81 18.54 -9.24
C SER A 233 -14.04 19.18 -10.61
N SER A 234 -13.53 20.40 -10.84
CA SER A 234 -13.66 21.09 -12.14
C SER A 234 -12.32 21.63 -12.62
N ASN A 235 -12.28 22.02 -13.89
CA ASN A 235 -11.16 22.74 -14.48
C ASN A 235 -11.23 24.27 -14.26
N GLN A 236 -12.16 24.77 -13.43
CA GLN A 236 -12.28 26.19 -13.12
C GLN A 236 -10.95 26.73 -12.57
N LYS A 237 -10.60 27.95 -12.94
CA LYS A 237 -9.35 28.56 -12.46
C LYS A 237 -9.42 28.78 -10.95
N GLU A 238 -8.36 28.42 -10.25
CA GLU A 238 -8.24 28.70 -8.83
C GLU A 238 -8.00 30.20 -8.62
N PRO A 239 -8.59 30.82 -7.57
CA PRO A 239 -8.30 32.21 -7.23
C PRO A 239 -6.81 32.45 -6.95
N VAL A 240 -6.14 31.45 -6.38
CA VAL A 240 -4.68 31.38 -6.24
C VAL A 240 -4.16 30.32 -7.21
N ALA A 241 -3.44 30.77 -8.24
CA ALA A 241 -3.03 29.90 -9.36
C ALA A 241 -2.02 28.79 -8.98
N SER A 242 -1.37 28.91 -7.82
CA SER A 242 -0.38 27.96 -7.31
C SER A 242 -0.83 27.32 -6.00
N LEU A 243 -0.38 26.09 -5.76
CA LEU A 243 -0.50 25.44 -4.46
C LEU A 243 0.11 26.35 -3.38
N PRO A 244 -0.64 26.71 -2.31
CA PRO A 244 -0.07 27.46 -1.21
C PRO A 244 0.98 26.61 -0.49
N VAL A 245 2.24 27.05 -0.53
CA VAL A 245 3.34 26.41 0.18
C VAL A 245 3.29 26.87 1.64
N TRP A 246 3.11 25.93 2.55
CA TRP A 246 3.03 26.23 3.97
C TRP A 246 4.42 26.52 4.57
N SER A 247 4.46 27.40 5.57
CA SER A 247 5.68 27.74 6.30
C SER A 247 5.40 27.72 7.81
N PRO A 248 6.33 27.20 8.64
CA PRO A 248 6.15 27.12 10.09
C PRO A 248 6.07 28.49 10.78
N SER A 249 6.53 29.56 10.11
CA SER A 249 6.48 30.94 10.60
C SER A 249 5.27 31.71 10.08
N GLY A 250 4.38 31.06 9.33
CA GLY A 250 3.17 31.68 8.80
C GLY A 250 2.19 32.07 9.90
N SER A 251 1.56 33.23 9.74
CA SER A 251 0.50 33.71 10.65
C SER A 251 -0.84 33.03 10.30
N GLU A 252 -0.95 31.72 10.54
CA GLU A 252 -2.27 31.07 10.56
C GLU A 252 -3.02 31.53 11.83
N CYS A 253 -4.35 31.72 11.73
CA CYS A 253 -5.17 32.22 12.86
C CYS A 253 -5.25 31.21 14.02
N ILE A 254 -5.07 29.92 13.72
CA ILE A 254 -5.06 28.83 14.70
C ILE A 254 -3.92 27.86 14.37
N ASP A 255 -3.37 27.23 15.39
CA ASP A 255 -2.34 26.20 15.27
C ASP A 255 -2.59 25.07 16.28
N ALA A 256 -1.96 23.91 16.06
CA ALA A 256 -2.06 22.77 16.97
C ALA A 256 -1.39 23.10 18.32
N GLY A 257 -2.14 22.99 19.42
CA GLY A 257 -1.66 23.36 20.76
C GLY A 257 -0.83 22.28 21.44
N ASN A 258 -0.58 22.41 22.74
CA ASN A 258 -0.12 21.31 23.61
C ASN A 258 -1.12 21.05 24.75
N GLY A 259 -2.38 21.41 24.52
CA GLY A 259 -3.47 21.16 25.46
C GLY A 259 -3.69 19.66 25.66
N LEU A 260 -3.89 19.25 26.91
CA LEU A 260 -4.03 17.83 27.27
C LEU A 260 -5.20 17.13 26.56
N GLU A 261 -6.30 17.86 26.32
CA GLU A 261 -7.46 17.33 25.59
C GLU A 261 -7.12 17.06 24.12
N GLU A 262 -6.48 18.02 23.45
CA GLU A 262 -6.07 17.90 22.05
C GLU A 262 -5.07 16.75 21.86
N LEU A 263 -4.05 16.66 22.73
CA LEU A 263 -3.06 15.58 22.70
C LEU A 263 -3.67 14.20 22.90
N ARG A 264 -4.64 14.08 23.82
CA ARG A 264 -5.36 12.81 24.06
C ARG A 264 -6.23 12.43 22.89
N ALA A 265 -6.99 13.37 22.32
CA ALA A 265 -7.85 13.12 21.17
C ALA A 265 -7.03 12.66 19.97
N GLU A 266 -5.91 13.32 19.70
CA GLU A 266 -4.98 12.94 18.64
C GLU A 266 -4.39 11.53 18.85
N ALA A 267 -3.83 11.28 20.04
CA ALA A 267 -3.23 9.98 20.37
C ALA A 267 -4.27 8.84 20.29
N GLU A 268 -5.53 9.10 20.64
CA GLU A 268 -6.59 8.11 20.53
C GLU A 268 -6.88 7.73 19.08
N ILE A 269 -7.00 8.71 18.18
CA ILE A 269 -7.21 8.46 16.74
C ILE A 269 -6.04 7.69 16.15
N ILE A 270 -4.79 8.12 16.43
CA ILE A 270 -3.58 7.44 15.98
C ILE A 270 -3.58 5.98 16.45
N ARG A 271 -3.84 5.75 17.75
CA ARG A 271 -3.89 4.40 18.32
C ARG A 271 -4.96 3.53 17.66
N ARG A 272 -6.16 4.06 17.40
CA ARG A 272 -7.24 3.32 16.72
C ARG A 272 -6.86 2.99 15.27
N GLY A 273 -6.25 3.93 14.53
CA GLY A 273 -5.74 3.67 13.17
C GLY A 273 -4.65 2.59 13.15
N GLN A 274 -3.75 2.58 14.14
CA GLN A 274 -2.74 1.53 14.28
C GLN A 274 -3.36 0.16 14.62
N ASP A 275 -4.40 0.13 15.46
CA ASP A 275 -5.15 -1.10 15.74
C ASP A 275 -5.80 -1.66 14.46
N VAL A 276 -6.28 -0.80 13.55
CA VAL A 276 -6.79 -1.22 12.23
C VAL A 276 -5.70 -1.91 11.43
N PHE A 277 -4.49 -1.34 11.36
CA PHE A 277 -3.36 -1.99 10.69
C PHE A 277 -3.11 -3.39 11.24
N TYR A 278 -2.96 -3.54 12.55
CA TYR A 278 -2.65 -4.84 13.16
C TYR A 278 -3.80 -5.84 13.09
N ARG A 279 -5.04 -5.38 13.14
CA ARG A 279 -6.22 -6.23 12.93
C ARG A 279 -6.21 -6.90 11.58
N TYR A 280 -5.79 -6.14 10.55
CA TYR A 280 -5.79 -6.55 9.15
C TYR A 280 -4.38 -6.75 8.56
N ALA A 281 -3.34 -6.96 9.38
CA ALA A 281 -1.94 -6.87 8.94
C ALA A 281 -1.59 -7.78 7.75
N GLY A 282 -2.01 -9.05 7.78
CA GLY A 282 -1.75 -9.99 6.68
C GLY A 282 -2.36 -9.53 5.34
N PRO A 283 -3.68 -9.27 5.30
CA PRO A 283 -4.33 -8.64 4.15
C PRO A 283 -3.73 -7.30 3.72
N ILE A 284 -3.49 -6.37 4.65
CA ILE A 284 -2.94 -5.04 4.33
C ILE A 284 -1.56 -5.16 3.71
N LEU A 285 -0.65 -5.94 4.28
CA LEU A 285 0.67 -6.17 3.70
C LEU A 285 0.59 -6.86 2.33
N THR A 286 -0.38 -7.75 2.13
CA THR A 286 -0.66 -8.35 0.83
C THR A 286 -1.07 -7.29 -0.18
N VAL A 287 -1.95 -6.34 0.19
CA VAL A 287 -2.36 -5.23 -0.67
C VAL A 287 -1.19 -4.29 -0.94
N LEU A 288 -0.44 -3.88 0.08
CA LEU A 288 0.69 -2.98 -0.06
C LEU A 288 1.72 -3.53 -1.04
N LEU A 289 2.03 -4.83 -0.97
CA LEU A 289 2.95 -5.46 -1.92
C LEU A 289 2.37 -5.54 -3.34
N HIS A 290 1.16 -6.06 -3.51
CA HIS A 290 0.65 -6.49 -4.81
C HIS A 290 -0.13 -5.41 -5.57
N PHE A 291 -0.82 -4.52 -4.86
CA PHE A 291 -1.56 -3.41 -5.44
C PHE A 291 -0.73 -2.13 -5.38
N SER A 292 -0.32 -1.70 -4.20
CA SER A 292 0.29 -0.38 -4.00
C SER A 292 1.69 -0.29 -4.58
N LEU A 293 2.55 -1.27 -4.29
CA LEU A 293 3.92 -1.29 -4.76
C LEU A 293 4.01 -1.84 -6.19
N ALA A 294 3.66 -3.11 -6.40
CA ALA A 294 3.79 -3.73 -7.72
C ALA A 294 2.89 -3.05 -8.78
N GLY A 295 1.68 -2.65 -8.42
CA GLY A 295 0.76 -1.92 -9.29
C GLY A 295 1.02 -0.40 -9.31
N GLY A 296 0.97 0.26 -8.15
CA GLY A 296 1.03 1.72 -8.05
C GLY A 296 2.33 2.33 -8.57
N PHE A 297 3.48 1.71 -8.32
CA PHE A 297 4.77 2.23 -8.82
C PHE A 297 4.99 1.97 -10.32
N ALA A 298 4.05 1.25 -10.96
CA ALA A 298 4.09 0.99 -12.38
C ALA A 298 3.62 2.17 -13.23
N SER A 299 3.21 3.28 -12.61
CA SER A 299 2.83 4.47 -13.35
C SER A 299 4.03 4.95 -14.21
N PRO A 300 3.80 5.39 -15.46
CA PRO A 300 4.88 5.79 -16.35
C PRO A 300 5.78 6.86 -15.77
N ARG A 301 5.19 7.86 -15.10
CA ARG A 301 5.90 9.03 -14.55
C ARG A 301 6.77 8.65 -13.35
N ILE A 302 6.22 7.91 -12.38
CA ILE A 302 6.99 7.43 -11.20
C ILE A 302 8.11 6.48 -11.65
N THR A 303 7.84 5.63 -12.63
CA THR A 303 8.86 4.73 -13.21
C THR A 303 10.06 5.50 -13.76
N GLU A 304 9.87 6.68 -14.36
CA GLU A 304 10.99 7.49 -14.86
C GLU A 304 11.90 8.01 -13.73
N VAL A 305 11.35 8.30 -12.54
CA VAL A 305 12.15 8.64 -11.35
C VAL A 305 12.90 7.40 -10.84
N LEU A 306 12.22 6.25 -10.75
CA LEU A 306 12.81 4.99 -10.28
C LEU A 306 13.97 4.51 -11.17
N LYS A 307 13.92 4.79 -12.48
CA LYS A 307 15.01 4.50 -13.42
C LYS A 307 16.28 5.31 -13.11
N GLN A 308 16.17 6.52 -12.54
CA GLN A 308 17.34 7.36 -12.22
C GLN A 308 18.05 6.92 -10.93
N THR A 309 17.34 6.24 -10.03
CA THR A 309 17.86 5.80 -8.73
C THR A 309 18.23 4.32 -8.71
N ALA A 310 17.87 3.59 -9.77
CA ALA A 310 17.89 2.13 -9.83
C ALA A 310 17.25 1.49 -8.58
N TYR A 311 16.26 2.16 -7.95
CA TYR A 311 15.71 1.76 -6.64
C TYR A 311 14.89 0.46 -6.74
N LEU A 312 13.97 0.38 -7.69
CA LEU A 312 13.14 -0.82 -7.91
C LEU A 312 13.09 -1.26 -9.38
N VAL A 313 13.76 -0.51 -10.26
CA VAL A 313 13.81 -0.75 -11.71
C VAL A 313 15.27 -0.88 -12.11
N PRO A 314 15.63 -1.80 -13.03
CA PRO A 314 16.96 -1.84 -13.60
C PRO A 314 17.34 -0.49 -14.20
N SER A 315 18.62 -0.12 -14.11
CA SER A 315 19.14 0.99 -14.90
C SER A 315 18.92 0.67 -16.39
N SER A 316 18.67 1.69 -17.21
CA SER A 316 18.46 1.57 -18.66
C SER A 316 19.72 1.10 -19.43
N ALA A 317 20.74 0.58 -18.72
CA ALA A 317 22.03 0.15 -19.24
C ALA A 317 22.16 -1.37 -19.47
N SER A 318 21.13 -2.18 -19.19
CA SER A 318 21.23 -3.62 -19.48
C SER A 318 21.08 -3.90 -20.98
N VAL A 319 22.25 -3.97 -21.65
CA VAL A 319 22.55 -4.57 -22.96
C VAL A 319 22.10 -3.79 -24.21
N PRO A 320 23.00 -3.01 -24.85
CA PRO A 320 22.88 -2.70 -26.26
C PRO A 320 23.10 -4.00 -27.05
N GLY A 321 22.07 -4.53 -27.71
CA GLY A 321 22.20 -5.67 -28.63
C GLY A 321 21.30 -6.89 -28.34
N GLN A 322 20.55 -6.91 -27.24
CA GLN A 322 19.34 -7.73 -27.15
C GLN A 322 18.16 -6.79 -27.07
N ASP A 323 17.58 -6.48 -28.23
CA ASP A 323 16.18 -6.09 -28.26
C ASP A 323 15.42 -7.11 -27.42
N MET A 324 14.95 -6.71 -26.23
CA MET A 324 13.88 -7.41 -25.53
C MET A 324 12.88 -7.78 -26.61
N PRO A 325 12.56 -9.07 -26.83
CA PRO A 325 11.78 -9.46 -27.99
C PRO A 325 10.54 -8.57 -27.97
N LYS A 326 10.46 -7.67 -28.96
CA LYS A 326 9.24 -6.93 -29.23
C LYS A 326 8.24 -8.06 -29.40
N SER A 327 7.32 -8.21 -28.44
CA SER A 327 6.30 -9.23 -28.58
C SER A 327 5.49 -8.81 -29.80
N ALA A 328 5.87 -9.34 -30.96
CA ALA A 328 5.09 -9.28 -32.19
C ALA A 328 3.79 -10.09 -32.02
N SER A 329 3.69 -10.86 -30.93
CA SER A 329 2.48 -11.53 -30.49
C SER A 329 1.63 -10.62 -29.61
N ALA A 330 0.35 -10.52 -29.94
CA ALA A 330 -0.68 -9.90 -29.09
C ALA A 330 -0.97 -10.69 -27.78
N SER A 331 -0.30 -11.82 -27.55
CA SER A 331 -0.49 -12.65 -26.36
C SER A 331 0.31 -12.15 -25.14
N LEU A 332 -0.30 -12.19 -23.96
CA LEU A 332 0.40 -11.97 -22.69
C LEU A 332 1.54 -13.00 -22.49
N PRO A 333 2.65 -12.61 -21.81
CA PRO A 333 3.75 -13.52 -21.52
C PRO A 333 3.31 -14.65 -20.57
N THR A 334 4.02 -15.78 -20.59
CA THR A 334 3.86 -16.83 -19.57
C THR A 334 4.76 -16.58 -18.36
N ILE A 335 4.51 -17.30 -17.26
CA ILE A 335 5.40 -17.26 -16.07
C ILE A 335 6.83 -17.69 -16.41
N GLU A 336 6.99 -18.64 -17.35
CA GLU A 336 8.31 -19.10 -17.77
C GLU A 336 9.01 -18.06 -18.64
N ASP A 337 8.27 -17.36 -19.50
CA ASP A 337 8.80 -16.21 -20.24
C ASP A 337 9.29 -15.13 -19.29
N LEU A 338 8.53 -14.81 -18.23
CA LEU A 338 8.98 -13.85 -17.23
C LEU A 338 10.27 -14.28 -16.54
N ARG A 339 10.39 -15.56 -16.15
CA ARG A 339 11.62 -16.09 -15.54
C ARG A 339 12.81 -16.04 -16.51
N ARG A 340 12.58 -16.31 -17.80
CA ARG A 340 13.62 -16.28 -18.83
C ARG A 340 14.05 -14.85 -19.17
N VAL A 341 13.10 -13.94 -19.34
CA VAL A 341 13.32 -12.53 -19.70
C VAL A 341 13.98 -11.78 -18.57
N PHE A 342 13.48 -11.97 -17.34
CA PHE A 342 14.02 -11.29 -16.17
C PHE A 342 15.13 -12.05 -15.48
N LYS A 343 15.65 -13.16 -16.05
CA LYS A 343 16.70 -14.06 -15.52
C LYS A 343 17.44 -13.38 -14.38
N ALA A 344 16.86 -13.53 -13.18
CA ALA A 344 17.16 -12.59 -12.12
C ALA A 344 18.58 -12.89 -11.67
N ASP A 345 19.49 -11.96 -11.93
CA ASP A 345 20.69 -11.85 -11.13
C ASP A 345 20.19 -11.88 -9.67
N LYS A 346 20.51 -12.96 -8.96
CA LYS A 346 20.05 -13.19 -7.60
C LYS A 346 20.38 -11.98 -6.72
N ALA A 347 21.54 -11.37 -6.94
CA ALA A 347 21.95 -10.17 -6.23
C ALA A 347 21.00 -8.99 -6.48
N ARG A 348 20.46 -8.84 -7.70
CA ARG A 348 19.46 -7.81 -8.00
C ARG A 348 18.11 -8.07 -7.33
N ALA A 349 17.66 -9.33 -7.34
CA ALA A 349 16.43 -9.71 -6.64
C ALA A 349 16.58 -9.51 -5.12
N ASP A 350 17.76 -9.80 -4.56
CA ASP A 350 18.09 -9.57 -3.15
C ASP A 350 18.10 -8.07 -2.81
N ARG A 351 18.75 -7.22 -3.61
CA ARG A 351 18.70 -5.75 -3.41
C ARG A 351 17.28 -5.19 -3.47
N THR A 352 16.47 -5.69 -4.41
CA THR A 352 15.07 -5.27 -4.53
C THR A 352 14.32 -5.68 -3.27
N TRP A 353 14.49 -6.92 -2.82
CA TRP A 353 13.88 -7.45 -1.60
C TRP A 353 14.26 -6.65 -0.35
N ASP A 354 15.53 -6.32 -0.18
CA ASP A 354 16.01 -5.49 0.94
C ASP A 354 15.27 -4.14 0.99
N ARG A 355 15.10 -3.49 -0.16
CA ARG A 355 14.34 -2.23 -0.26
C ARG A 355 12.85 -2.37 0.07
N LEU A 356 12.26 -3.54 -0.21
CA LEU A 356 10.89 -3.83 0.21
C LEU A 356 10.78 -3.96 1.72
N LEU A 357 11.81 -4.54 2.35
CA LEU A 357 11.88 -4.67 3.80
C LEU A 357 12.14 -3.31 4.47
N GLU A 358 12.94 -2.43 3.89
CA GLU A 358 13.08 -1.03 4.35
C GLU A 358 11.72 -0.31 4.35
N THR A 359 10.96 -0.44 3.26
CA THR A 359 9.60 0.14 3.16
C THR A 359 8.66 -0.46 4.22
N THR A 360 8.75 -1.77 4.44
CA THR A 360 7.92 -2.44 5.45
C THR A 360 8.32 -2.02 6.86
N GLN A 361 9.62 -1.83 7.13
CA GLN A 361 10.11 -1.29 8.39
C GLN A 361 9.55 0.11 8.63
N PHE A 362 9.58 1.00 7.63
CA PHE A 362 8.98 2.34 7.74
C PHE A 362 7.52 2.26 8.17
N VAL A 363 6.72 1.40 7.52
CA VAL A 363 5.32 1.17 7.89
C VAL A 363 5.22 0.70 9.35
N LEU A 364 6.04 -0.24 9.79
CA LEU A 364 6.00 -0.71 11.18
C LEU A 364 6.40 0.36 12.18
N ASP A 365 7.39 1.20 11.87
CA ASP A 365 7.86 2.28 12.73
C ASP A 365 6.76 3.31 12.98
N VAL A 366 5.97 3.63 11.95
CA VAL A 366 4.75 4.44 12.05
C VAL A 366 3.63 3.75 12.83
N MET A 367 3.49 2.43 12.71
CA MET A 367 2.34 1.69 13.25
C MET A 367 2.53 1.20 14.70
N GLU A 368 3.76 1.19 15.22
CA GLU A 368 4.12 0.44 16.43
C GLU A 368 3.37 0.89 17.69
N HIS A 369 3.37 2.19 17.99
CA HIS A 369 2.86 2.75 19.24
C HIS A 369 2.21 4.12 19.01
N ALA A 370 1.30 4.55 19.89
CA ALA A 370 0.60 5.82 19.72
C ALA A 370 1.55 7.03 19.74
N ASP A 371 2.70 6.91 20.41
CA ASP A 371 3.80 7.88 20.45
C ASP A 371 4.79 7.70 19.29
N SER A 372 4.62 6.73 18.38
CA SER A 372 5.49 6.55 17.20
C SER A 372 5.64 7.83 16.38
N LEU A 373 4.62 8.68 16.32
CA LEU A 373 4.59 9.88 15.48
C LEU A 373 4.82 11.18 16.26
N HIS A 374 5.16 11.11 17.56
CA HIS A 374 5.38 12.34 18.33
C HIS A 374 6.67 13.06 17.89
N PRO A 375 6.63 14.39 17.71
CA PRO A 375 7.83 15.18 17.46
C PRO A 375 8.60 15.44 18.77
N PRO A 376 9.91 15.73 18.70
CA PRO A 376 10.77 15.96 19.87
C PRO A 376 10.23 16.97 20.90
N SER A 377 9.69 18.10 20.43
CA SER A 377 9.23 19.20 21.28
C SER A 377 7.86 18.96 21.92
N SER A 378 7.10 17.96 21.48
CA SER A 378 5.75 17.69 21.98
C SER A 378 5.78 16.87 23.27
N PRO A 379 5.08 17.27 24.33
CA PRO A 379 4.95 16.45 25.53
C PRO A 379 4.22 15.14 25.17
N ALA A 380 4.78 14.00 25.58
CA ALA A 380 4.15 12.71 25.36
C ALA A 380 2.78 12.65 26.07
N ALA A 381 1.72 12.26 25.35
CA ALA A 381 0.36 12.18 25.90
C ALA A 381 0.20 11.12 27.02
N THR A 382 1.19 10.23 27.19
CA THR A 382 1.19 9.17 28.22
C THR A 382 2.45 9.29 29.09
N PRO A 383 2.32 9.47 30.42
CA PRO A 383 3.46 9.49 31.33
C PRO A 383 3.91 8.05 31.59
N ALA A 384 4.70 7.46 30.71
CA ALA A 384 5.17 6.08 30.86
C ALA A 384 6.69 5.94 30.78
N ARG A 385 7.46 6.94 31.23
CA ARG A 385 8.86 6.74 31.68
C ARG A 385 9.48 7.96 32.39
N ALA A 386 8.77 8.57 33.33
CA ALA A 386 9.37 9.61 34.18
C ALA A 386 9.92 8.98 35.46
N THR A 387 11.17 8.53 35.44
CA THR A 387 12.00 8.44 36.64
C THR A 387 13.24 9.30 36.40
N THR A 388 13.15 10.58 36.77
CA THR A 388 14.04 11.31 37.70
C THR A 388 13.83 12.82 37.54
N SER A 389 13.47 13.45 38.67
CA SER A 389 13.63 14.87 39.06
C SER A 389 13.34 16.00 38.07
N SER A 390 12.30 16.76 38.40
CA SER A 390 11.99 18.12 38.01
C SER A 390 13.09 19.12 38.41
N GLU A 391 13.37 20.10 37.53
CA GLU A 391 13.42 21.57 37.78
C GLU A 391 14.33 22.42 36.86
N ASP A 392 15.01 21.88 35.84
CA ASP A 392 15.94 22.69 35.00
C ASP A 392 15.66 22.74 33.47
N GLN A 393 14.46 22.42 32.98
CA GLN A 393 14.18 22.41 31.54
C GLN A 393 13.57 23.71 31.02
N ALA A 394 14.39 24.78 31.00
CA ALA A 394 14.19 25.91 30.10
C ALA A 394 15.19 25.80 28.92
N ALA A 395 14.65 25.58 27.72
CA ALA A 395 15.31 25.83 26.43
C ALA A 395 16.62 25.06 26.11
N SER A 396 16.66 23.73 26.29
CA SER A 396 17.51 22.87 25.44
C SER A 396 16.65 22.26 24.34
N SER A 397 16.97 22.54 23.07
CA SER A 397 16.28 21.93 21.93
C SER A 397 16.40 20.42 22.02
N SER A 398 15.28 19.71 22.15
CA SER A 398 15.22 18.25 22.19
C SER A 398 15.78 17.66 20.90
N SER A 399 16.75 16.76 21.01
CA SER A 399 17.43 16.19 19.85
C SER A 399 16.52 15.27 19.03
N PRO A 400 16.84 14.97 17.75
CA PRO A 400 15.98 14.13 16.90
C PRO A 400 15.66 12.75 17.49
N GLU A 401 16.57 12.18 18.29
CA GLU A 401 16.42 10.87 18.91
C GLU A 401 15.35 10.83 20.01
N SER A 402 14.91 11.99 20.49
CA SER A 402 13.81 12.08 21.46
C SER A 402 12.44 11.94 20.81
N GLY A 403 12.31 12.16 19.49
CA GLY A 403 11.07 11.93 18.76
C GLY A 403 10.79 10.45 18.53
N GLY A 404 9.53 10.11 18.21
CA GLY A 404 9.10 8.72 18.02
C GLY A 404 9.75 8.05 16.80
N ASP A 405 9.90 6.71 16.83
CA ASP A 405 10.51 5.92 15.74
C ASP A 405 9.85 6.18 14.37
N GLY A 406 8.53 6.35 14.34
CA GLY A 406 7.75 6.64 13.13
C GLY A 406 7.98 8.06 12.60
N TRP A 407 8.02 9.06 13.49
CA TRP A 407 8.38 10.44 13.16
C TRP A 407 9.80 10.50 12.59
N GLN A 408 10.75 9.88 13.29
CA GLN A 408 12.15 9.79 12.90
C GLN A 408 12.31 9.16 11.51
N SER A 409 11.59 8.07 11.25
CA SER A 409 11.63 7.39 9.95
C SER A 409 10.98 8.22 8.85
N ALA A 410 9.82 8.83 9.10
CA ALA A 410 9.12 9.69 8.13
C ALA A 410 9.97 10.88 7.69
N VAL A 411 10.55 11.60 8.66
CA VAL A 411 11.41 12.76 8.36
C VAL A 411 12.67 12.36 7.60
N ARG A 412 13.31 11.24 7.97
CA ARG A 412 14.50 10.77 7.25
C ARG A 412 14.16 10.31 5.82
N VAL A 413 13.01 9.66 5.61
CA VAL A 413 12.53 9.34 4.26
C VAL A 413 12.18 10.60 3.47
N ARG A 414 11.57 11.63 4.09
CA ARG A 414 11.33 12.95 3.46
C ARG A 414 12.64 13.58 2.97
N LEU A 415 13.70 13.56 3.79
CA LEU A 415 15.03 14.03 3.40
C LEU A 415 15.68 13.16 2.31
N LEU A 416 15.43 11.85 2.31
CA LEU A 416 15.87 10.95 1.25
C LEU A 416 15.19 11.29 -0.09
N HIS A 417 13.88 11.58 -0.08
CA HIS A 417 13.15 12.05 -1.27
C HIS A 417 13.71 13.38 -1.80
N ALA A 418 13.94 14.36 -0.92
CA ALA A 418 14.53 15.65 -1.31
C ALA A 418 15.94 15.47 -1.91
N ASN A 419 16.78 14.64 -1.30
CA ASN A 419 18.09 14.29 -1.88
C ASN A 419 17.99 13.64 -3.27
N VAL A 420 17.06 12.70 -3.46
CA VAL A 420 16.82 12.07 -4.77
C VAL A 420 16.40 13.12 -5.79
N ARG A 421 15.42 13.97 -5.46
CA ARG A 421 14.93 15.04 -6.34
C ARG A 421 16.05 15.97 -6.78
N ARG A 422 16.82 16.52 -5.83
CA ARG A 422 17.96 17.40 -6.10
C ARG A 422 19.00 16.74 -7.01
N ARG A 423 19.34 15.47 -6.75
CA ARG A 423 20.33 14.73 -7.58
C ARG A 423 19.81 14.50 -9.00
N VAL A 424 18.55 14.10 -9.17
CA VAL A 424 17.94 13.90 -10.49
C VAL A 424 17.90 15.19 -11.30
N LEU A 425 17.49 16.30 -10.67
CA LEU A 425 17.45 17.62 -11.33
C LEU A 425 18.85 18.08 -11.75
N LYS A 426 19.84 17.99 -10.86
CA LYS A 426 21.24 18.34 -11.16
C LYS A 426 21.83 17.50 -12.30
N MET A 427 21.49 16.21 -12.38
CA MET A 427 21.90 15.36 -13.50
C MET A 427 21.21 15.75 -14.81
N ALA A 428 19.92 16.10 -14.76
CA ALA A 428 19.18 16.56 -15.94
C ALA A 428 19.75 17.87 -16.50
N GLU A 429 20.09 18.83 -15.64
CA GLU A 429 20.71 20.11 -16.01
C GLU A 429 22.10 19.92 -16.65
N ARG A 430 22.99 19.16 -16.00
CA ARG A 430 24.34 18.88 -16.52
C ARG A 430 24.30 18.26 -17.92
N ARG A 431 23.36 17.35 -18.17
CA ARG A 431 23.21 16.70 -19.48
C ARG A 431 22.61 17.62 -20.54
N LYS A 432 21.71 18.53 -20.18
CA LYS A 432 21.24 19.59 -21.09
C LYS A 432 22.40 20.50 -21.54
N ALA A 433 23.37 20.75 -20.65
CA ALA A 433 24.54 21.56 -20.96
C ALA A 433 25.62 20.84 -21.79
N SER A 434 25.70 19.51 -21.73
CA SER A 434 26.64 18.69 -22.52
C SER A 434 25.95 18.13 -23.77
N SER A 435 26.05 18.81 -24.91
CA SER A 435 25.39 18.51 -26.20
C SER A 435 25.77 17.18 -26.89
N SER A 436 26.18 16.15 -26.15
CA SER A 436 26.64 14.87 -26.70
C SER A 436 25.47 14.01 -27.20
N PRO A 437 25.38 13.67 -28.51
CA PRO A 437 24.21 13.00 -29.10
C PRO A 437 24.07 11.49 -28.80
N GLY A 438 24.85 10.94 -27.87
CA GLY A 438 25.09 9.49 -27.78
C GLY A 438 24.71 8.78 -26.47
N GLY A 439 24.13 9.46 -25.48
CA GLY A 439 23.93 8.89 -24.13
C GLY A 439 22.47 8.89 -23.67
N GLN A 440 21.96 7.70 -23.33
CA GLN A 440 20.87 7.34 -22.40
C GLN A 440 19.80 8.40 -22.03
N ALA A 441 18.52 8.03 -22.10
CA ALA A 441 17.37 8.92 -21.87
C ALA A 441 17.51 9.83 -20.63
N ILE A 442 17.58 11.15 -20.88
CA ILE A 442 17.59 12.22 -19.88
C ILE A 442 16.23 12.24 -19.16
N TYR A 443 16.21 12.45 -17.83
CA TYR A 443 14.96 12.73 -17.13
C TYR A 443 14.36 14.04 -17.65
N ASP A 444 13.23 13.93 -18.35
CA ASP A 444 12.54 15.05 -18.95
C ASP A 444 11.59 15.69 -17.93
N VAL A 445 12.04 16.79 -17.31
CA VAL A 445 11.27 17.52 -16.27
C VAL A 445 9.99 18.12 -16.83
N GLU A 446 9.95 18.57 -18.09
CA GLU A 446 8.73 19.14 -18.68
C GLU A 446 7.68 18.04 -18.87
N LYS A 447 8.10 16.88 -19.38
CA LYS A 447 7.20 15.75 -19.62
C LYS A 447 6.79 15.03 -18.33
N ASN A 448 7.71 14.87 -17.38
CA ASN A 448 7.55 14.03 -16.19
C ASN A 448 7.24 14.82 -14.92
N GLY A 449 7.44 16.14 -14.92
CA GLY A 449 7.29 17.00 -13.74
C GLY A 449 8.53 16.96 -12.85
N VAL A 450 8.49 17.73 -11.77
CA VAL A 450 9.53 17.68 -10.73
C VAL A 450 9.57 16.26 -10.14
N PRO A 451 10.73 15.60 -9.98
CA PRO A 451 10.78 14.27 -9.39
C PRO A 451 10.20 14.26 -7.97
N ILE A 452 9.37 13.27 -7.65
CA ILE A 452 8.75 13.15 -6.31
C ILE A 452 8.01 14.44 -5.96
N ASN A 453 7.15 14.89 -6.87
CA ASN A 453 6.33 16.08 -6.70
C ASN A 453 5.13 15.80 -5.78
N GLN A 454 4.33 16.83 -5.50
CA GLN A 454 3.13 16.73 -4.65
C GLN A 454 2.07 15.75 -5.22
N GLU A 455 1.97 15.54 -6.54
CA GLU A 455 1.09 14.51 -7.11
C GLU A 455 1.61 13.10 -6.80
N ASP A 456 2.92 12.87 -7.01
CA ASP A 456 3.56 11.59 -6.73
C ASP A 456 3.42 11.22 -5.25
N LEU A 457 3.64 12.19 -4.35
CA LEU A 457 3.46 12.03 -2.91
C LEU A 457 2.00 11.76 -2.56
N LEU A 458 1.05 12.50 -3.13
CA LEU A 458 -0.39 12.32 -2.91
C LEU A 458 -0.86 10.93 -3.33
N GLY A 459 -0.52 10.50 -4.54
CA GLY A 459 -0.88 9.18 -5.07
C GLY A 459 -0.23 8.06 -4.25
N THR A 460 1.02 8.23 -3.83
CA THR A 460 1.71 7.27 -2.97
C THR A 460 1.06 7.19 -1.59
N LEU A 461 0.68 8.32 -0.99
CA LEU A 461 -0.03 8.34 0.29
C LEU A 461 -1.38 7.61 0.18
N CYS A 462 -2.13 7.82 -0.91
CA CYS A 462 -3.35 7.06 -1.20
C CYS A 462 -3.07 5.55 -1.29
N ALA A 463 -1.95 5.17 -1.89
CA ALA A 463 -1.52 3.77 -2.02
C ALA A 463 -1.18 3.12 -0.66
N PHE A 464 -0.79 3.89 0.36
CA PHE A 464 -0.56 3.40 1.72
C PHE A 464 -1.82 3.46 2.63
N SER A 465 -2.80 4.29 2.27
CA SER A 465 -3.96 4.60 3.12
C SER A 465 -5.28 4.05 2.59
N SER A 466 -5.92 4.73 1.63
CA SER A 466 -7.20 4.32 1.05
C SER A 466 -7.10 2.98 0.29
N ALA A 467 -6.01 2.73 -0.43
CA ALA A 467 -5.87 1.52 -1.24
C ALA A 467 -5.94 0.21 -0.42
N PRO A 468 -5.24 0.07 0.73
CA PRO A 468 -5.46 -1.02 1.66
C PRO A 468 -6.93 -1.23 2.01
N LEU A 469 -7.64 -0.18 2.43
CA LEU A 469 -9.04 -0.27 2.83
C LEU A 469 -9.96 -0.70 1.68
N ALA A 470 -9.76 -0.15 0.48
CA ALA A 470 -10.52 -0.50 -0.71
C ALA A 470 -10.28 -1.96 -1.12
N MET A 471 -9.02 -2.42 -1.09
CA MET A 471 -8.67 -3.77 -1.53
C MET A 471 -8.93 -4.86 -0.48
N LEU A 472 -9.06 -4.52 0.81
CA LEU A 472 -9.61 -5.42 1.82
C LEU A 472 -10.99 -5.95 1.39
N GLN A 473 -11.81 -5.11 0.76
CA GLN A 473 -13.12 -5.50 0.26
C GLN A 473 -13.01 -6.53 -0.86
N LYS A 474 -12.00 -6.42 -1.75
CA LYS A 474 -11.70 -7.45 -2.77
C LYS A 474 -11.25 -8.77 -2.15
N ILE A 475 -10.55 -8.72 -1.02
CA ILE A 475 -10.17 -9.90 -0.24
C ILE A 475 -11.41 -10.48 0.48
N GLY A 476 -12.47 -9.71 0.70
CA GLY A 476 -13.71 -10.12 1.38
C GLY A 476 -13.75 -9.71 2.85
N ILE A 477 -13.08 -8.60 3.19
CA ILE A 477 -13.04 -7.97 4.51
C ILE A 477 -13.62 -6.56 4.37
N THR A 478 -14.57 -6.22 5.24
CA THR A 478 -15.19 -4.89 5.26
C THR A 478 -14.90 -4.22 6.59
N PRO A 479 -13.93 -3.30 6.64
CA PRO A 479 -13.73 -2.45 7.81
C PRO A 479 -14.97 -1.61 8.10
N THR A 480 -15.22 -1.31 9.37
CA THR A 480 -16.28 -0.39 9.79
C THR A 480 -15.99 1.04 9.33
N ALA A 481 -17.02 1.90 9.27
CA ALA A 481 -16.84 3.30 8.91
C ALA A 481 -15.79 3.99 9.79
N GLN A 482 -15.87 3.80 11.11
CA GLN A 482 -14.91 4.37 12.06
C GLN A 482 -13.47 3.87 11.84
N GLU A 483 -13.28 2.57 11.58
CA GLU A 483 -11.94 2.03 11.29
C GLU A 483 -11.34 2.66 10.02
N ARG A 484 -12.18 2.96 9.02
CA ARG A 484 -11.73 3.64 7.81
C ARG A 484 -11.32 5.08 8.12
N GLU A 485 -12.15 5.83 8.86
CA GLU A 485 -11.83 7.20 9.27
C GLU A 485 -10.53 7.27 10.08
N ASP A 486 -10.37 6.41 11.09
CA ASP A 486 -9.18 6.40 11.95
C ASP A 486 -7.90 6.03 11.17
N TYR A 487 -7.99 5.08 10.22
CA TYR A 487 -6.85 4.70 9.39
C TYR A 487 -6.44 5.80 8.40
N ILE A 488 -7.42 6.50 7.81
CA ILE A 488 -7.17 7.64 6.92
C ILE A 488 -6.59 8.82 7.70
N ALA A 489 -7.13 9.12 8.89
CA ALA A 489 -6.62 10.18 9.75
C ALA A 489 -5.17 9.92 10.20
N LEU A 490 -4.83 8.67 10.55
CA LEU A 490 -3.45 8.27 10.85
C LEU A 490 -2.51 8.56 9.68
N TRP A 491 -2.87 8.16 8.46
CA TRP A 491 -2.03 8.40 7.29
C TRP A 491 -2.02 9.88 6.85
N ARG A 492 -3.08 10.65 7.11
CA ARG A 492 -3.07 12.10 6.94
C ARG A 492 -1.99 12.75 7.81
N HIS A 493 -1.90 12.34 9.08
CA HIS A 493 -0.84 12.76 10.01
C HIS A 493 0.56 12.37 9.50
N VAL A 494 0.74 11.15 8.99
CA VAL A 494 2.01 10.72 8.37
C VAL A 494 2.33 11.55 7.12
N GLY A 495 1.32 11.89 6.31
CA GLY A 495 1.45 12.70 5.10
C GLY A 495 2.11 14.05 5.34
N PHE A 496 1.81 14.70 6.48
CA PHE A 496 2.44 15.95 6.88
C PHE A 496 3.95 15.77 7.08
N TYR A 497 4.37 14.77 7.86
CA TYR A 497 5.79 14.48 8.08
C TYR A 497 6.52 13.98 6.83
N MET A 498 5.78 13.49 5.82
CA MET A 498 6.31 13.12 4.51
C MET A 498 6.43 14.31 3.53
N GLY A 499 6.02 15.51 3.92
CA GLY A 499 6.18 16.74 3.15
C GLY A 499 5.03 17.06 2.19
N ILE A 500 3.83 16.49 2.42
CA ILE A 500 2.63 16.88 1.65
C ILE A 500 2.05 18.16 2.24
N GLU A 501 1.71 19.10 1.36
CA GLU A 501 1.19 20.41 1.78
C GLU A 501 -0.11 20.30 2.61
N PRO A 502 -0.20 20.97 3.77
CA PRO A 502 -1.38 20.92 4.64
C PRO A 502 -2.73 21.21 3.96
N PRO A 503 -2.86 22.20 3.04
CA PRO A 503 -4.11 22.42 2.32
C PRO A 503 -4.55 21.21 1.51
N LEU A 504 -3.59 20.49 0.92
CA LEU A 504 -3.86 19.28 0.14
C LEU A 504 -4.28 18.13 1.05
N LEU A 505 -3.66 17.96 2.23
CA LEU A 505 -4.05 16.95 3.22
C LEU A 505 -5.47 17.18 3.76
N ARG A 506 -5.80 18.43 4.13
CA ARG A 506 -7.15 18.84 4.55
C ARG A 506 -8.19 18.49 3.49
N ARG A 507 -7.83 18.63 2.20
CA ARG A 507 -8.75 18.43 1.09
C ARG A 507 -8.88 16.98 0.65
N ALA A 508 -7.77 16.25 0.54
CA ALA A 508 -7.71 14.92 -0.04
C ALA A 508 -8.00 13.81 0.97
N PHE A 509 -7.70 14.03 2.25
CA PHE A 509 -7.88 13.06 3.32
C PHE A 509 -8.81 13.57 4.41
N LYS A 510 -9.75 14.45 4.07
CA LYS A 510 -10.74 14.99 5.02
C LYS A 510 -11.43 13.87 5.82
N ASP A 511 -11.92 12.89 5.08
CA ASP A 511 -12.64 11.71 5.53
C ASP A 511 -12.33 10.52 4.60
N ALA A 512 -12.81 9.32 4.94
CA ALA A 512 -12.51 8.12 4.17
C ALA A 512 -13.10 8.14 2.75
N HIS A 513 -14.26 8.78 2.56
CA HIS A 513 -14.88 8.93 1.25
C HIS A 513 -14.01 9.80 0.33
N THR A 514 -13.54 10.94 0.82
CA THR A 514 -12.70 11.87 0.07
C THR A 514 -11.34 11.25 -0.27
N ALA A 515 -10.78 10.45 0.63
CA ALA A 515 -9.56 9.69 0.37
C ALA A 515 -9.74 8.65 -0.75
N ASP A 516 -10.88 7.96 -0.81
CA ASP A 516 -11.21 7.04 -1.90
C ASP A 516 -11.35 7.75 -3.24
N ARG A 517 -11.97 8.95 -3.27
CA ARG A 517 -12.03 9.79 -4.48
C ARG A 517 -10.66 10.22 -4.94
N THR A 518 -9.82 10.63 -4.00
CA THR A 518 -8.43 11.01 -4.28
C THR A 518 -7.63 9.82 -4.85
N LEU A 519 -7.76 8.62 -4.26
CA LEU A 519 -7.11 7.41 -4.78
C LEU A 519 -7.54 7.14 -6.23
N TRP A 520 -8.84 7.20 -6.52
CA TRP A 520 -9.33 6.92 -7.87
C TRP A 520 -8.86 7.98 -8.88
N CYS A 521 -8.94 9.26 -8.54
CA CYS A 521 -8.50 10.36 -9.41
C CYS A 521 -6.98 10.33 -9.67
N THR A 522 -6.17 10.02 -8.65
CA THR A 522 -4.72 9.88 -8.81
C THR A 522 -4.36 8.68 -9.68
N ILE A 523 -5.04 7.54 -9.54
CA ILE A 523 -4.86 6.40 -10.46
C ILE A 523 -5.20 6.82 -11.90
N LEU A 524 -6.35 7.46 -12.10
CA LEU A 524 -6.78 7.95 -13.42
C LEU A 524 -5.69 8.81 -14.08
N HIS A 525 -5.17 9.80 -13.36
CA HIS A 525 -4.20 10.74 -13.91
C HIS A 525 -2.79 10.13 -14.08
N LEU A 526 -2.29 9.37 -13.09
CA LEU A 526 -0.96 8.75 -13.13
C LEU A 526 -0.85 7.69 -14.24
N PHE A 527 -1.95 7.00 -14.55
CA PHE A 527 -1.98 5.94 -15.57
C PHE A 527 -2.58 6.37 -16.91
N SER A 528 -3.06 7.61 -17.06
CA SER A 528 -3.60 8.16 -18.33
C SER A 528 -2.71 7.88 -19.55
N LYS A 529 -1.38 8.01 -19.42
CA LYS A 529 -0.41 7.76 -20.51
C LYS A 529 -0.17 6.28 -20.83
N VAL A 530 -0.55 5.36 -19.95
CA VAL A 530 -0.49 3.91 -20.25
C VAL A 530 -1.50 3.56 -21.33
N GLU A 531 -2.67 4.19 -21.31
CA GLU A 531 -3.75 3.94 -22.28
C GLU A 531 -3.50 4.63 -23.65
N VAL A 532 -2.83 5.79 -23.67
CA VAL A 532 -2.57 6.54 -24.93
C VAL A 532 -1.57 5.83 -25.86
N LEU A 533 -0.69 4.98 -25.31
CA LEU A 533 0.23 4.16 -26.12
C LEU A 533 -0.51 3.09 -26.96
N ASP A 534 -1.77 2.78 -26.66
CA ASP A 534 -2.63 1.95 -27.50
C ASP A 534 -3.27 2.73 -28.67
N SER A 535 -3.37 4.07 -28.58
CA SER A 535 -4.29 4.86 -29.45
C SER A 535 -3.58 5.73 -30.50
N GLN A 536 -2.33 6.17 -30.27
CA GLN A 536 -1.60 7.01 -31.24
C GLN A 536 -0.82 6.22 -32.31
N ALA A 537 -1.07 4.92 -32.46
CA ALA A 537 -0.42 4.08 -33.47
C ALA A 537 -1.21 3.97 -34.80
N VAL A 538 -2.05 4.94 -35.13
CA VAL A 538 -2.56 5.09 -36.51
C VAL A 538 -1.48 5.81 -37.34
N GLY A 539 -0.40 5.10 -37.69
CA GLY A 539 0.55 5.55 -38.72
C GLY A 539 2.05 5.47 -38.44
N GLY A 540 2.51 5.06 -37.26
CA GLY A 540 3.95 4.97 -36.96
C GLY A 540 4.32 3.66 -36.25
N LYS A 541 5.45 3.06 -36.62
CA LYS A 541 6.03 1.80 -36.09
C LYS A 541 6.40 1.90 -34.58
N GLY A 542 5.42 2.09 -33.70
CA GLY A 542 5.52 2.02 -32.24
C GLY A 542 4.73 0.81 -31.72
N SER A 543 5.29 0.09 -30.75
CA SER A 543 4.81 -1.22 -30.28
C SER A 543 3.46 -1.16 -29.56
N SER A 544 2.40 -1.66 -30.21
CA SER A 544 1.09 -1.98 -29.61
C SER A 544 1.17 -3.27 -28.80
N GLY A 545 1.74 -3.21 -27.59
CA GLY A 545 1.93 -4.39 -26.76
C GLY A 545 2.09 -4.08 -25.26
N PRO A 546 1.84 -5.09 -24.40
CA PRO A 546 1.84 -4.92 -22.95
C PRO A 546 3.21 -4.50 -22.40
N ARG A 547 3.23 -3.62 -21.39
CA ARG A 547 4.45 -2.96 -20.91
C ARG A 547 5.22 -3.83 -19.91
N MET A 548 6.43 -4.24 -20.28
CA MET A 548 7.34 -5.00 -19.40
C MET A 548 8.41 -4.12 -18.69
N GLN A 549 8.46 -2.82 -18.94
CA GLN A 549 9.57 -1.94 -18.51
C GLN A 549 9.36 -1.25 -17.13
N GLY A 550 8.42 -1.73 -16.31
CA GLY A 550 8.10 -1.17 -14.99
C GLY A 550 8.59 -2.04 -13.82
N PRO A 551 8.49 -1.55 -12.57
CA PRO A 551 8.91 -2.28 -11.37
C PRO A 551 8.04 -3.50 -11.04
N THR A 552 6.84 -3.62 -11.62
CA THR A 552 5.85 -4.67 -11.30
C THR A 552 6.44 -6.07 -11.30
N ILE A 553 6.95 -6.53 -12.45
CA ILE A 553 7.45 -7.90 -12.59
C ILE A 553 8.73 -8.12 -11.76
N PRO A 554 9.74 -7.22 -11.80
CA PRO A 554 10.91 -7.32 -10.93
C PRO A 554 10.59 -7.44 -9.44
N VAL A 555 9.62 -6.65 -8.93
CA VAL A 555 9.17 -6.70 -7.54
C VAL A 555 8.54 -8.06 -7.20
N LEU A 556 7.66 -8.58 -8.06
CA LEU A 556 7.02 -9.88 -7.83
C LEU A 556 8.04 -11.04 -7.88
N ILE A 557 9.02 -10.96 -8.76
CA ILE A 557 10.14 -11.93 -8.82
C ILE A 557 10.98 -11.84 -7.56
N ALA A 558 11.30 -10.63 -7.11
CA ALA A 558 12.09 -10.41 -5.91
C ALA A 558 11.42 -10.97 -4.65
N CYS A 559 10.09 -11.06 -4.59
CA CYS A 559 9.37 -11.64 -3.45
C CYS A 559 9.21 -13.16 -3.53
N ALA A 560 9.23 -13.72 -4.74
CA ALA A 560 8.86 -15.10 -4.97
C ALA A 560 9.81 -16.09 -4.28
N ASP A 561 9.24 -17.21 -3.83
CA ASP A 561 9.96 -18.37 -3.30
C ASP A 561 10.84 -18.06 -2.06
N ARG A 562 10.60 -16.94 -1.36
CA ARG A 562 11.32 -16.56 -0.14
C ARG A 562 10.67 -17.08 1.15
N PRO A 563 11.47 -17.34 2.21
CA PRO A 563 10.96 -17.64 3.55
C PRO A 563 10.04 -16.53 4.10
N PRO A 564 9.10 -16.86 5.01
CA PRO A 564 8.84 -18.20 5.55
C PRO A 564 7.83 -19.02 4.75
N PHE A 565 7.14 -18.40 3.78
CA PHE A 565 5.99 -19.03 3.11
C PHE A 565 6.35 -19.68 1.76
N HIS A 566 7.46 -19.28 1.14
CA HIS A 566 7.89 -19.76 -0.18
C HIS A 566 6.78 -19.65 -1.24
N THR A 567 6.08 -18.51 -1.24
CA THR A 567 4.99 -18.23 -2.18
C THR A 567 5.54 -18.17 -3.60
N PRO A 568 5.06 -19.01 -4.55
CA PRO A 568 5.62 -19.04 -5.89
C PRO A 568 5.25 -17.80 -6.70
N LEU A 569 6.06 -17.43 -7.69
CA LEU A 569 5.81 -16.29 -8.58
C LEU A 569 4.40 -16.30 -9.19
N SER A 570 3.90 -17.47 -9.60
CA SER A 570 2.54 -17.61 -10.15
C SER A 570 1.43 -17.21 -9.16
N ALA A 571 1.66 -17.35 -7.85
CA ALA A 571 0.72 -16.88 -6.83
C ALA A 571 0.80 -15.37 -6.64
N HIS A 572 2.02 -14.80 -6.60
CA HIS A 572 2.22 -13.35 -6.58
C HIS A 572 1.56 -12.65 -7.77
N VAL A 573 1.76 -13.17 -8.99
CA VAL A 573 1.10 -12.66 -10.20
C VAL A 573 -0.42 -12.76 -10.08
N ALA A 574 -0.97 -13.91 -9.66
CA ALA A 574 -2.42 -14.07 -9.54
C ALA A 574 -3.04 -13.11 -8.50
N ILE A 575 -2.38 -12.91 -7.35
CA ILE A 575 -2.83 -11.96 -6.33
C ILE A 575 -2.79 -10.52 -6.88
N ALA A 576 -1.69 -10.13 -7.52
CA ALA A 576 -1.57 -8.80 -8.14
C ALA A 576 -2.66 -8.56 -9.17
N ARG A 577 -2.91 -9.51 -10.09
CA ARG A 577 -3.97 -9.41 -11.09
C ARG A 577 -5.35 -9.20 -10.48
N ARG A 578 -5.68 -9.93 -9.41
CA ARG A 578 -6.99 -9.80 -8.74
C ARG A 578 -7.19 -8.46 -8.07
N LEU A 579 -6.16 -7.94 -7.41
CA LEU A 579 -6.25 -6.68 -6.68
C LEU A 579 -6.27 -5.50 -7.66
N ILE A 580 -5.32 -5.45 -8.60
CA ILE A 580 -5.17 -4.36 -9.57
C ILE A 580 -6.40 -4.27 -10.48
N GLY A 581 -6.86 -5.40 -11.03
CA GLY A 581 -7.88 -5.43 -12.08
C GLY A 581 -7.28 -5.97 -13.37
N LYS A 582 -8.14 -6.50 -14.25
CA LYS A 582 -7.73 -7.16 -15.50
C LYS A 582 -7.08 -6.17 -16.46
N SER A 583 -7.70 -5.03 -16.72
CA SER A 583 -7.25 -4.05 -17.72
C SER A 583 -5.87 -3.49 -17.37
N LEU A 584 -5.68 -3.05 -16.12
CA LEU A 584 -4.37 -2.55 -15.69
C LEU A 584 -3.34 -3.68 -15.59
N ALA A 585 -3.72 -4.89 -15.16
CA ALA A 585 -2.80 -6.03 -15.14
C ALA A 585 -2.34 -6.45 -16.55
N ASP A 586 -3.24 -6.43 -17.54
CA ASP A 586 -2.91 -6.73 -18.93
C ASP A 586 -1.97 -5.65 -19.50
N ALA A 587 -2.25 -4.38 -19.23
CA ALA A 587 -1.38 -3.25 -19.60
C ALA A 587 0.03 -3.36 -18.99
N LEU A 588 0.14 -3.94 -17.79
CA LEU A 588 1.40 -4.23 -17.08
C LEU A 588 2.04 -5.58 -17.44
N ALA A 589 1.55 -6.26 -18.48
CA ALA A 589 2.06 -7.53 -18.96
C ALA A 589 2.03 -8.67 -17.92
N LEU A 590 1.09 -8.64 -16.96
CA LEU A 590 0.95 -9.73 -16.01
C LEU A 590 0.31 -10.96 -16.67
N PRO A 591 0.91 -12.16 -16.60
CA PRO A 591 0.36 -13.38 -17.19
C PRO A 591 -1.02 -13.73 -16.65
N ALA A 592 -1.94 -14.18 -17.50
CA ALA A 592 -3.23 -14.69 -17.06
C ALA A 592 -3.06 -15.88 -16.09
N SER A 593 -3.85 -15.91 -15.03
CA SER A 593 -3.84 -17.01 -14.05
C SER A 593 -4.54 -18.25 -14.60
N SER A 594 -4.02 -19.44 -14.27
CA SER A 594 -4.78 -20.68 -14.45
C SER A 594 -5.96 -20.79 -13.47
N ALA A 595 -7.02 -21.51 -13.84
CA ALA A 595 -8.18 -21.72 -12.96
C ALA A 595 -7.82 -22.33 -11.60
N LYS A 596 -6.89 -23.29 -11.57
CA LYS A 596 -6.35 -23.85 -10.32
C LYS A 596 -5.71 -22.77 -9.45
N ARG A 597 -4.99 -21.82 -10.06
CA ARG A 597 -4.35 -20.72 -9.32
C ARG A 597 -5.38 -19.77 -8.75
N GLU A 598 -6.44 -19.47 -9.49
CA GLU A 598 -7.55 -18.64 -8.99
C GLU A 598 -8.19 -19.24 -7.74
N VAL A 599 -8.53 -20.54 -7.77
CA VAL A 599 -9.06 -21.26 -6.60
C VAL A 599 -8.09 -21.20 -5.41
N LEU A 600 -6.80 -21.41 -5.64
CA LEU A 600 -5.80 -21.32 -4.57
C LEU A 600 -5.68 -19.91 -3.99
N THR A 601 -5.83 -18.87 -4.81
CA THR A 601 -5.86 -17.49 -4.33
C THR A 601 -7.10 -17.21 -3.48
N ASP A 602 -8.27 -17.74 -3.84
CA ASP A 602 -9.47 -17.65 -3.00
C ASP A 602 -9.28 -18.35 -1.66
N ILE A 603 -8.66 -19.54 -1.65
CA ILE A 603 -8.33 -20.26 -0.42
C ILE A 603 -7.37 -19.43 0.44
N ALA A 604 -6.37 -18.78 -0.17
CA ALA A 604 -5.45 -17.91 0.55
C ALA A 604 -6.18 -16.70 1.17
N PHE A 605 -7.04 -16.01 0.42
CA PHE A 605 -7.85 -14.90 0.93
C PHE A 605 -8.82 -15.36 2.03
N LEU A 606 -9.45 -16.52 1.88
CA LEU A 606 -10.26 -17.13 2.92
C LEU A 606 -9.43 -17.40 4.18
N GLY A 607 -8.22 -17.95 4.04
CA GLY A 607 -7.30 -18.17 5.15
C GLY A 607 -6.95 -16.89 5.90
N MET A 608 -6.82 -15.76 5.20
CA MET A 608 -6.59 -14.46 5.85
C MET A 608 -7.83 -13.93 6.58
N ARG A 609 -9.04 -14.20 6.06
CA ARG A 609 -10.31 -13.76 6.65
C ARG A 609 -10.66 -14.52 7.92
N VAL A 610 -10.35 -15.82 7.99
CA VAL A 610 -10.76 -16.71 9.08
C VAL A 610 -10.35 -16.19 10.47
N PRO A 611 -9.07 -15.81 10.73
CA PRO A 611 -8.68 -15.28 12.04
C PRO A 611 -9.38 -13.98 12.41
N ILE A 612 -9.66 -13.12 11.43
CA ILE A 612 -10.34 -11.83 11.63
C ILE A 612 -11.81 -12.07 11.99
N ALA A 613 -12.49 -12.90 11.19
CA ALA A 613 -13.90 -13.26 11.43
C ALA A 613 -14.04 -13.95 12.79
N PHE A 614 -13.14 -14.89 13.12
CA PHE A 614 -13.12 -15.55 14.42
C PHE A 614 -12.95 -14.53 15.56
N GLY A 615 -11.97 -13.63 15.48
CA GLY A 615 -11.78 -12.59 16.52
C GLY A 615 -13.00 -11.67 16.71
N SER A 616 -13.77 -11.43 15.64
CA SER A 616 -14.98 -10.59 15.69
C SER A 616 -16.21 -11.30 16.26
N ILE A 617 -16.37 -12.60 16.00
CA ILE A 617 -17.57 -13.39 16.37
C ILE A 617 -17.36 -14.18 17.68
N TYR A 618 -16.13 -14.58 17.98
CA TYR A 618 -15.84 -15.43 19.13
C TYR A 618 -16.16 -14.70 20.45
N PRO A 619 -16.99 -15.30 21.33
CA PRO A 619 -17.48 -14.61 22.55
C PRO A 619 -16.36 -14.13 23.48
N ARG A 620 -15.23 -14.86 23.52
CA ARG A 620 -14.08 -14.51 24.36
C ARG A 620 -13.28 -13.36 23.73
N ARG A 621 -13.69 -12.13 24.00
CA ARG A 621 -13.03 -10.90 23.51
C ARG A 621 -11.54 -10.78 23.86
N SER A 622 -11.09 -11.45 24.92
CA SER A 622 -9.65 -11.49 25.26
C SER A 622 -8.81 -12.20 24.20
N TRP A 623 -9.40 -13.09 23.39
CA TRP A 623 -8.69 -13.78 22.30
C TRP A 623 -8.22 -12.79 21.24
N GLU A 624 -9.12 -11.92 20.75
CA GLU A 624 -8.77 -10.91 19.74
C GLU A 624 -7.79 -9.89 20.31
N ARG A 625 -8.01 -9.42 21.53
CA ARG A 625 -7.07 -8.53 22.22
C ARG A 625 -5.67 -9.16 22.31
N ARG A 626 -5.59 -10.46 22.63
CA ARG A 626 -4.32 -11.18 22.69
C ARG A 626 -3.70 -11.38 21.30
N ARG A 627 -4.50 -11.63 20.26
CA ARG A 627 -4.03 -11.70 18.87
C ARG A 627 -3.33 -10.42 18.47
N LEU A 628 -3.97 -9.26 18.71
CA LEU A 628 -3.39 -7.95 18.39
C LEU A 628 -2.11 -7.67 19.19
N GLN A 629 -2.10 -7.97 20.49
CA GLN A 629 -0.91 -7.82 21.34
C GLN A 629 0.29 -8.64 20.85
N LEU A 630 0.05 -9.88 20.40
CA LEU A 630 1.12 -10.75 19.89
C LEU A 630 1.53 -10.39 18.46
N ALA A 631 0.60 -9.94 17.63
CA ALA A 631 0.86 -9.61 16.23
C ALA A 631 1.91 -8.49 16.07
N ARG A 632 1.89 -7.49 16.95
CA ARG A 632 2.83 -6.35 16.94
C ARG A 632 4.32 -6.78 16.97
N PRO A 633 4.81 -7.39 18.07
CA PRO A 633 6.21 -7.80 18.16
C PRO A 633 6.56 -8.94 17.19
N LEU A 634 5.62 -9.85 16.87
CA LEU A 634 5.87 -10.94 15.93
C LEU A 634 6.08 -10.44 14.50
N LEU A 635 5.30 -9.47 14.05
CA LEU A 635 5.44 -8.90 12.71
C LEU A 635 6.76 -8.12 12.60
N ARG A 636 7.07 -7.29 13.59
CA ARG A 636 8.38 -6.60 13.66
C ARG A 636 9.54 -7.59 13.64
N ARG A 637 9.46 -8.66 14.44
CA ARG A 637 10.50 -9.70 14.45
C ARG A 637 10.65 -10.40 13.09
N LEU A 638 9.54 -10.69 12.42
CA LEU A 638 9.54 -11.31 11.09
C LEU A 638 10.29 -10.43 10.09
N ILE A 639 10.02 -9.13 10.05
CA ILE A 639 10.69 -8.20 9.13
C ILE A 639 12.18 -8.08 9.47
N VAL A 640 12.52 -7.89 10.74
CA VAL A 640 13.92 -7.84 11.20
C VAL A 640 14.68 -9.14 10.83
N PHE A 641 14.04 -10.30 11.01
CA PHE A 641 14.62 -11.60 10.62
C PHE A 641 14.83 -11.68 9.11
N SER A 642 13.82 -11.30 8.32
CA SER A 642 13.89 -11.30 6.86
C SER A 642 14.95 -10.33 6.32
N PHE A 643 15.33 -9.32 7.11
CA PHE A 643 16.37 -8.33 6.81
C PHE A 643 17.74 -8.70 7.40
N GLY A 644 17.91 -9.92 7.90
CA GLY A 644 19.19 -10.40 8.43
C GLY A 644 19.55 -9.84 9.81
N ASP A 645 18.56 -9.69 10.68
CA ASP A 645 18.67 -9.16 12.05
C ASP A 645 19.17 -7.71 12.11
N LYS A 646 18.71 -6.92 11.14
CA LYS A 646 19.09 -5.52 10.95
C LYS A 646 17.88 -4.61 10.86
N ARG A 647 18.11 -3.31 11.03
CA ARG A 647 17.18 -2.23 10.71
C ARG A 647 17.88 -1.14 9.90
N THR A 648 17.16 -0.53 8.97
CA THR A 648 17.63 0.64 8.24
C THR A 648 17.46 1.91 9.09
N LYS A 649 18.37 2.86 8.86
CA LYS A 649 18.29 4.22 9.42
C LYS A 649 17.74 5.24 8.41
N PHE A 650 17.44 4.80 7.18
CA PHE A 650 17.00 5.68 6.08
C PHE A 650 17.99 6.82 5.76
N GLU A 651 19.28 6.57 5.96
CA GLU A 651 20.35 7.51 5.65
C GLU A 651 20.83 7.38 4.20
N MET A 652 21.27 8.48 3.60
CA MET A 652 21.90 8.46 2.28
C MET A 652 23.40 8.18 2.39
N PRO A 653 24.03 7.46 1.44
CA PRO A 653 25.48 7.31 1.38
C PRO A 653 26.21 8.67 1.29
N PRO A 654 27.39 8.81 1.92
CA PRO A 654 28.12 10.07 1.95
C PRO A 654 28.67 10.43 0.56
N HIS A 655 28.69 11.73 0.26
CA HIS A 655 29.04 12.27 -1.07
C HIS A 655 30.48 11.92 -1.51
N GLN A 656 31.45 11.82 -0.59
CA GLN A 656 32.84 11.44 -0.90
C GLN A 656 33.02 9.92 -1.06
N GLY A 657 32.19 9.13 -0.37
CA GLY A 657 32.15 7.68 -0.51
C GLY A 657 31.56 7.21 -1.85
N ALA A 658 30.76 8.05 -2.52
CA ALA A 658 30.29 7.75 -3.88
C ALA A 658 31.47 7.64 -4.87
N ALA A 659 32.45 8.55 -4.81
CA ALA A 659 33.63 8.51 -5.67
C ALA A 659 34.59 7.34 -5.34
N ALA A 660 34.77 7.01 -4.06
CA ALA A 660 35.59 5.89 -3.63
C ALA A 660 34.89 4.53 -3.84
N ALA A 661 33.56 4.44 -3.68
CA ALA A 661 32.76 3.28 -4.01
C ALA A 661 32.59 3.08 -5.52
N GLU A 662 32.57 4.17 -6.30
CA GLU A 662 32.70 4.16 -7.76
C GLU A 662 34.04 3.53 -8.20
N ALA A 663 35.12 3.77 -7.44
CA ALA A 663 36.43 3.15 -7.66
C ALA A 663 36.52 1.69 -7.17
N ALA A 664 35.91 1.36 -6.01
CA ALA A 664 35.94 0.01 -5.44
C ALA A 664 35.02 -0.98 -6.19
N ALA A 665 33.85 -0.54 -6.65
CA ALA A 665 32.98 -1.34 -7.51
C ALA A 665 33.61 -1.65 -8.88
N ALA A 666 34.54 -0.78 -9.34
CA ALA A 666 35.33 -1.02 -10.54
C ALA A 666 36.43 -2.09 -10.35
N ALA A 667 36.77 -2.45 -9.10
CA ALA A 667 37.80 -3.44 -8.78
C ALA A 667 37.23 -4.87 -8.58
N GLU A 668 35.98 -5.02 -8.12
CA GLU A 668 35.38 -6.33 -7.81
C GLU A 668 34.48 -6.92 -8.91
N SER A 669 34.19 -6.16 -9.97
CA SER A 669 33.50 -6.68 -11.16
C SER A 669 34.03 -5.96 -12.39
N ARG A 670 34.40 -6.69 -13.45
CA ARG A 670 34.69 -6.06 -14.76
C ARG A 670 33.41 -5.32 -15.18
N PRO A 671 33.38 -3.97 -15.18
CA PRO A 671 32.16 -3.26 -15.51
C PRO A 671 32.03 -3.26 -17.03
N THR A 672 30.91 -3.75 -17.55
CA THR A 672 30.45 -3.33 -18.87
C THR A 672 30.21 -1.82 -18.81
N GLU A 673 30.78 -1.04 -19.74
CA GLU A 673 30.91 0.43 -19.75
C GLU A 673 29.61 1.28 -19.59
N GLY A 674 28.44 0.69 -19.32
CA GLY A 674 27.15 1.39 -19.21
C GLY A 674 26.59 1.62 -17.79
N GLU A 675 27.16 1.05 -16.72
CA GLU A 675 26.48 0.98 -15.41
C GLU A 675 26.66 2.23 -14.50
N ARG A 676 27.43 3.24 -14.95
CA ARG A 676 28.05 4.28 -14.11
C ARG A 676 27.20 5.51 -13.73
N VAL A 677 25.85 5.51 -13.82
CA VAL A 677 25.09 6.78 -13.70
C VAL A 677 23.79 6.75 -12.88
N ASN A 678 23.76 6.04 -11.74
CA ASN A 678 22.55 5.98 -10.89
C ASN A 678 22.76 6.72 -9.55
N VAL A 679 21.70 7.38 -9.07
CA VAL A 679 21.68 7.93 -7.70
C VAL A 679 21.67 6.79 -6.70
N GLN A 680 22.79 6.55 -6.01
CA GLN A 680 22.85 5.57 -4.93
C GLN A 680 21.99 6.03 -3.75
N THR A 681 21.01 5.20 -3.40
CA THR A 681 20.02 5.42 -2.32
C THR A 681 20.14 4.42 -1.18
N GLN A 682 20.95 3.37 -1.34
CA GLN A 682 21.05 2.30 -0.35
C GLN A 682 22.09 2.64 0.72
N SER A 683 21.66 2.77 1.97
CA SER A 683 22.59 2.84 3.11
C SER A 683 23.28 1.49 3.30
N ARG A 684 24.60 1.50 3.50
CA ARG A 684 25.32 0.31 4.01
C ARG A 684 25.33 0.25 5.54
N ASN A 685 24.94 1.35 6.20
CA ASN A 685 24.94 1.51 7.64
C ASN A 685 23.59 1.05 8.21
N HIS A 686 23.47 -0.26 8.44
CA HIS A 686 22.33 -0.85 9.12
C HIS A 686 22.62 -0.98 10.62
N GLN A 687 21.61 -0.76 11.44
CA GLN A 687 21.69 -1.03 12.87
C GLN A 687 21.44 -2.53 13.10
N GLU A 688 22.37 -3.21 13.77
CA GLU A 688 22.14 -4.58 14.23
C GLU A 688 21.09 -4.59 15.34
N VAL A 689 20.17 -5.55 15.26
CA VAL A 689 19.13 -5.76 16.27
C VAL A 689 19.49 -7.00 17.07
N PRO A 690 19.77 -6.88 18.39
CA PRO A 690 20.06 -8.02 19.23
C PRO A 690 18.93 -9.05 19.20
N VAL A 691 19.30 -10.33 19.05
CA VAL A 691 18.33 -11.42 18.97
C VAL A 691 18.12 -12.04 20.34
N ASP A 692 16.99 -11.73 20.97
CA ASP A 692 16.51 -12.48 22.14
C ASP A 692 15.80 -13.77 21.69
N LYS A 693 16.54 -14.87 21.64
CA LYS A 693 16.00 -16.17 21.18
C LYS A 693 14.88 -16.69 22.09
N GLU A 694 15.00 -16.51 23.40
CA GLU A 694 14.04 -17.05 24.36
C GLU A 694 12.72 -16.28 24.30
N ALA A 695 12.77 -14.95 24.32
CA ALA A 695 11.57 -14.12 24.17
C ALA A 695 10.86 -14.39 22.83
N ASN A 696 11.61 -14.56 21.74
CA ASN A 696 11.06 -14.90 20.43
C ASN A 696 10.36 -16.26 20.43
N LEU A 697 10.97 -17.28 21.03
CA LEU A 697 10.36 -18.62 21.14
C LEU A 697 9.08 -18.57 21.99
N GLN A 698 9.06 -17.78 23.06
CA GLN A 698 7.87 -17.57 23.88
C GLN A 698 6.74 -16.91 23.10
N LEU A 699 7.02 -15.84 22.34
CA LEU A 699 6.03 -15.18 21.47
C LEU A 699 5.44 -16.16 20.45
N VAL A 700 6.28 -16.96 19.79
CA VAL A 700 5.84 -17.96 18.80
C VAL A 700 5.00 -19.05 19.45
N ARG A 701 5.38 -19.55 20.64
CA ARG A 701 4.60 -20.55 21.39
C ARG A 701 3.21 -20.01 21.75
N GLN A 702 3.14 -18.77 22.24
CA GLN A 702 1.89 -18.13 22.61
C GLN A 702 0.98 -17.92 21.40
N TRP A 703 1.53 -17.46 20.26
CA TRP A 703 0.78 -17.34 19.01
C TRP A 703 0.24 -18.68 18.52
N ARG A 704 1.06 -19.74 18.54
CA ARG A 704 0.64 -21.08 18.15
C ARG A 704 -0.50 -21.59 19.04
N TRP A 705 -0.44 -21.36 20.35
CA TRP A 705 -1.50 -21.74 21.26
C TRP A 705 -2.81 -20.99 20.96
N LEU A 706 -2.72 -19.68 20.72
CA LEU A 706 -3.86 -18.84 20.35
C LEU A 706 -4.54 -19.32 19.05
N MET A 707 -3.74 -19.66 18.02
CA MET A 707 -4.25 -20.20 16.76
C MET A 707 -4.84 -21.62 16.91
N ARG A 708 -4.27 -22.45 17.79
CA ARG A 708 -4.82 -23.78 18.11
C ARG A 708 -6.16 -23.69 18.81
N GLU A 709 -6.37 -22.74 19.73
CA GLU A 709 -7.67 -22.47 20.34
C GLU A 709 -8.72 -22.20 19.26
N MET A 710 -8.42 -21.30 18.32
CA MET A 710 -9.31 -21.01 17.19
C MET A 710 -9.64 -22.26 16.37
N ILE A 711 -8.61 -23.03 15.96
CA ILE A 711 -8.81 -24.24 15.16
C ILE A 711 -9.66 -25.27 15.91
N ALA A 712 -9.40 -25.48 17.20
CA ALA A 712 -10.16 -26.43 18.02
C ALA A 712 -11.63 -26.02 18.17
N VAL A 713 -11.91 -24.73 18.42
CA VAL A 713 -13.28 -24.21 18.53
C VAL A 713 -14.02 -24.35 17.20
N MET A 714 -13.38 -24.01 16.08
CA MET A 714 -13.99 -24.16 14.75
C MET A 714 -14.27 -25.62 14.42
N ALA A 715 -13.33 -26.53 14.72
CA ALA A 715 -13.51 -27.96 14.51
C ALA A 715 -14.66 -28.53 15.36
N ALA A 716 -14.71 -28.19 16.64
CA ALA A 716 -15.81 -28.58 17.53
C ALA A 716 -17.16 -28.04 17.04
N SER A 717 -17.22 -26.78 16.62
CA SER A 717 -18.43 -26.17 16.06
C SER A 717 -18.89 -26.89 14.78
N ALA A 718 -17.96 -27.21 13.88
CA ALA A 718 -18.27 -27.96 12.66
C ALA A 718 -18.80 -29.37 12.97
N LEU A 719 -18.19 -30.07 13.93
CA LEU A 719 -18.65 -31.39 14.37
C LEU A 719 -20.07 -31.34 14.96
N LEU A 720 -20.39 -30.31 15.74
CA LEU A 720 -21.74 -30.10 16.28
C LEU A 720 -22.78 -29.88 15.17
N VAL A 721 -22.44 -29.10 14.14
CA VAL A 721 -23.31 -28.87 12.98
C VAL A 721 -23.55 -30.19 12.22
N VAL A 722 -22.50 -30.97 11.97
CA VAL A 722 -22.60 -32.26 11.29
C VAL A 722 -23.43 -33.26 12.12
N ALA A 723 -23.21 -33.34 13.43
CA ALA A 723 -23.98 -34.19 14.32
C ALA A 723 -25.46 -33.78 14.37
N GLY A 724 -25.74 -32.48 14.40
CA GLY A 724 -27.10 -31.94 14.34
C GLY A 724 -27.81 -32.26 13.03
N ALA A 725 -27.12 -32.11 11.89
CA ALA A 725 -27.64 -32.47 10.58
C ALA A 725 -27.91 -33.98 10.47
N ALA A 726 -27.00 -34.82 10.96
CA ALA A 726 -27.18 -36.27 11.00
C ALA A 726 -28.37 -36.68 11.88
N ALA A 727 -28.53 -36.06 13.05
CA ALA A 727 -29.67 -36.30 13.93
C ALA A 727 -31.00 -35.84 13.30
N ALA A 728 -31.02 -34.71 12.60
CA ALA A 728 -32.20 -34.23 11.87
C ALA A 728 -32.59 -35.18 10.73
N CYS A 729 -31.62 -35.61 9.92
CA CYS A 729 -31.84 -36.63 8.90
C CYS A 729 -32.37 -37.93 9.51
N TYR A 730 -31.77 -38.42 10.60
CA TYR A 730 -32.23 -39.63 11.29
C TYR A 730 -33.69 -39.51 11.75
N ARG A 731 -34.09 -38.37 12.34
CA ARG A 731 -35.49 -38.14 12.75
C ARG A 731 -36.46 -38.09 11.57
N LEU A 732 -36.08 -37.49 10.45
CA LEU A 732 -36.89 -37.47 9.23
C LEU A 732 -37.08 -38.88 8.64
N PHE A 733 -36.03 -39.71 8.64
CA PHE A 733 -36.13 -41.08 8.17
C PHE A 733 -36.85 -42.01 9.15
N ALA A 734 -36.69 -41.82 10.46
CA ALA A 734 -37.38 -42.61 11.48
C ALA A 734 -38.90 -42.31 11.52
N SER A 735 -39.31 -41.04 11.38
CA SER A 735 -40.73 -40.66 11.29
C SER A 735 -41.41 -41.16 10.02
N SER A 736 -40.67 -41.31 8.91
CA SER A 736 -41.15 -41.95 7.69
C SER A 736 -41.39 -43.47 7.84
N GLN A 737 -40.79 -44.12 8.84
CA GLN A 737 -40.97 -45.56 9.06
C GLN A 737 -42.05 -45.89 10.09
N SER A 738 -42.44 -44.96 10.98
CA SER A 738 -43.55 -45.20 11.93
C SER A 738 -44.94 -44.84 11.39
N GLY A 739 -45.02 -44.41 10.13
CA GLY A 739 -46.27 -44.09 9.42
C GLY A 739 -46.71 -45.15 8.39
N LYS A 740 -46.04 -46.31 8.37
CA LYS A 740 -46.49 -47.55 7.72
C LYS A 740 -46.73 -48.57 8.81
#